data_AF-A0A182X0Z6-F1
#
_entry.id   AF-A0A182X0Z6-F1
#
_cell.length_a   1.000
_cell.length_b   1.000
_cell.length_c   1.000
_cell.angle_alpha   90.00
_cell.angle_beta   90.00
_cell.angle_gamma   90.00
#
_symmetry.space_group_name_H-M   'P 1'
#
loop_
_entity.id
_entity.type
_entity.pdbx_description
1 polymer ?
#
loop_
_entity_poly.entity_id
_entity_poly.type
_entity_poly.pdbx_seq_one_letter_code
_entity_poly.pdbx_strand_id
1 'polypeptide(L)'
;MMKLNRPRWSPLLWRIALLSAVLLFHNPVVHGNDEISTESQPAGDAEQYETPTVDPKRMYFAEHFDDLFHGASDAIEKRWVKSKAKKDDAAEEVAKYDGEWAVEQPQRPILANDYGLVLKSKAKHAAIASPLLLNRPFVFEDKPLVVQYEVNLQEGQECGGSYIKLLSVGDGTKDLKQFHDKTPYTIMFGPDKCGNDVKLHFIFRHVNPINGTITEKHCNKQKDRLDDPFKDKRPHLYQLIIRPDNTYTIRVDHKTVNEGSLLTNFTPAVNPPAEIDDPEDRKPENWDDREKIPDPEATKPDDWNEDEPAQIPDPKATKPAGWLDDVEEMVPDSSAVKPEDWDNDMDGEWEPPLIPNPMCEKAVGCGLWKAPMVPNPNYKGKWRPPLIANVNYQGKWAPRKIPNPDFFEDLTPFRMTPIAAVGIELWSMSNDILFDNIVICDDESVADEWAAQTFDLKVKTLDRQAQTLWDRAMRYINYKPGYWGAYFVYCSIPLIAYVWFLWSRRDKEGDAKAEIGRKKKNDDYPAPEQEQDELVGGAGEEAEDDGRSSKTKLNAAATGSSGSRSASSAGEAYAENEDERDGDEAEEDEEDDEAQEEAQEMEAGEEEASSSDAPVDSKNSEGGEGLKKRRARKD
;
A
#
# COMPACT_ATOMS: atom_id res chain seq x y z
N MET A 1 -58.82 -29.53 53.78
CA MET A 1 -59.13 -29.88 52.37
C MET A 1 -59.67 -28.64 51.67
N MET A 2 -58.90 -28.07 50.74
CA MET A 2 -59.35 -27.42 49.49
C MET A 2 -58.08 -27.00 48.75
N LYS A 3 -57.83 -27.63 47.60
CA LYS A 3 -56.61 -27.51 46.78
C LYS A 3 -56.63 -26.18 46.03
N LEU A 4 -55.59 -25.35 46.16
CA LEU A 4 -55.34 -24.22 45.27
C LEU A 4 -54.56 -24.70 44.03
N ASN A 5 -55.14 -24.49 42.85
CA ASN A 5 -54.54 -24.78 41.54
C ASN A 5 -53.50 -23.71 41.16
N ARG A 6 -52.31 -24.15 40.75
CA ARG A 6 -51.30 -23.34 40.05
C ARG A 6 -51.79 -23.00 38.63
N PRO A 7 -51.62 -21.78 38.12
CA PRO A 7 -51.92 -21.49 36.71
C PRO A 7 -50.81 -22.07 35.82
N ARG A 8 -51.16 -23.08 35.01
CA ARG A 8 -50.34 -23.54 33.88
C ARG A 8 -50.44 -22.49 32.77
N TRP A 9 -49.37 -21.75 32.53
CA TRP A 9 -49.25 -20.99 31.28
C TRP A 9 -49.09 -21.99 30.14
N SER A 10 -49.97 -21.91 29.15
CA SER A 10 -49.98 -22.86 28.04
C SER A 10 -48.78 -22.61 27.11
N PRO A 11 -48.17 -23.65 26.53
CA PRO A 11 -47.11 -23.51 25.52
C PRO A 11 -47.61 -22.82 24.23
N LEU A 12 -48.88 -22.42 24.18
CA LEU A 12 -49.50 -21.74 23.05
C LEU A 12 -49.04 -20.28 22.94
N LEU A 13 -48.84 -19.58 24.06
CA LEU A 13 -48.44 -18.16 24.04
C LEU A 13 -46.99 -17.98 23.57
N TRP A 14 -46.09 -18.89 23.94
CA TRP A 14 -44.71 -18.91 23.43
C TRP A 14 -44.65 -19.29 21.94
N ARG A 15 -45.54 -20.19 21.50
CA ARG A 15 -45.67 -20.55 20.08
C ARG A 15 -46.26 -19.42 19.24
N ILE A 16 -47.18 -18.61 19.78
CA ILE A 16 -47.74 -17.44 19.08
C ILE A 16 -46.69 -16.32 18.94
N ALA A 17 -45.83 -16.11 19.95
CA ALA A 17 -44.71 -15.17 19.87
C ALA A 17 -43.64 -15.60 18.86
N LEU A 18 -43.32 -16.91 18.79
CA LEU A 18 -42.42 -17.46 17.77
C LEU A 18 -43.03 -17.49 16.36
N LEU A 19 -44.34 -17.75 16.22
CA LEU A 19 -45.05 -17.71 14.94
C LEU A 19 -45.20 -16.28 14.40
N SER A 20 -45.34 -15.27 15.25
CA SER A 20 -45.36 -13.86 14.83
C SER A 20 -43.99 -13.34 14.43
N ALA A 21 -42.90 -13.85 15.02
CA ALA A 21 -41.55 -13.62 14.53
C ALA A 21 -41.31 -14.29 13.16
N VAL A 22 -41.75 -15.54 12.96
CA VAL A 22 -41.55 -16.26 11.68
C VAL A 22 -42.43 -15.71 10.55
N LEU A 23 -43.64 -15.21 10.84
CA LEU A 23 -44.53 -14.58 9.85
C LEU A 23 -44.07 -13.20 9.34
N LEU A 24 -43.13 -12.55 10.04
CA LEU A 24 -42.46 -11.34 9.53
C LEU A 24 -41.18 -11.64 8.74
N PHE A 25 -40.64 -12.87 8.85
CA PHE A 25 -39.45 -13.30 8.12
C PHE A 25 -39.72 -14.27 6.95
N HIS A 26 -40.95 -14.76 6.77
CA HIS A 26 -41.36 -15.57 5.63
C HIS A 26 -42.76 -15.16 5.12
N ASN A 27 -42.79 -14.10 4.32
CA ASN A 27 -43.80 -13.98 3.25
C ASN A 27 -43.20 -13.21 2.07
N PRO A 28 -42.58 -13.91 1.10
CA PRO A 28 -42.45 -13.40 -0.25
C PRO A 28 -43.79 -13.58 -0.99
N VAL A 29 -43.93 -12.89 -2.12
CA VAL A 29 -44.96 -13.07 -3.17
C VAL A 29 -46.23 -12.22 -2.99
N VAL A 30 -46.17 -10.99 -3.52
CA VAL A 30 -47.23 -10.49 -4.40
C VAL A 30 -46.76 -10.76 -5.83
N HIS A 31 -47.50 -11.62 -6.54
CA HIS A 31 -47.29 -11.93 -7.95
C HIS A 31 -47.59 -10.72 -8.83
N GLY A 32 -46.59 -10.28 -9.58
CA GLY A 32 -46.73 -9.62 -10.87
C GLY A 32 -45.78 -10.33 -11.82
N ASN A 33 -46.32 -11.08 -12.79
CA ASN A 33 -45.56 -11.54 -13.94
C ASN A 33 -45.18 -10.31 -14.75
N ASP A 34 -43.90 -9.99 -14.79
CA ASP A 34 -43.27 -9.36 -15.94
C ASP A 34 -41.83 -9.89 -16.00
N GLU A 35 -41.41 -10.18 -17.21
CA GLU A 35 -40.09 -10.67 -17.58
C GLU A 35 -39.00 -9.82 -16.91
N ILE A 36 -37.96 -10.47 -16.40
CA ILE A 36 -36.73 -9.81 -15.93
C ILE A 36 -36.05 -9.20 -17.17
N SER A 37 -36.55 -8.02 -17.52
CA SER A 37 -35.79 -6.96 -18.13
C SER A 37 -35.18 -6.19 -16.97
N THR A 38 -33.87 -6.00 -17.01
CA THR A 38 -33.12 -5.14 -16.10
C THR A 38 -33.51 -3.70 -16.39
N GLU A 39 -34.70 -3.28 -15.96
CA GLU A 39 -35.19 -1.92 -16.13
C GLU A 39 -35.06 -1.20 -14.79
N SER A 40 -33.99 -0.41 -14.70
CA SER A 40 -33.80 0.64 -13.71
C SER A 40 -35.04 1.55 -13.67
N GLN A 41 -35.89 1.43 -12.64
CA GLN A 41 -36.91 2.45 -12.38
C GLN A 41 -36.20 3.77 -12.03
N PRO A 42 -36.64 4.89 -12.61
CA PRO A 42 -35.81 6.07 -12.77
C PRO A 42 -35.57 6.74 -11.42
N ALA A 43 -34.31 7.06 -11.16
CA ALA A 43 -33.96 8.08 -10.20
C ALA A 43 -34.63 9.38 -10.65
N GLY A 44 -35.78 9.70 -10.07
CA GLY A 44 -36.54 10.92 -10.36
C GLY A 44 -35.90 12.20 -9.84
N ASP A 45 -34.56 12.28 -9.89
CA ASP A 45 -33.67 13.44 -9.73
C ASP A 45 -32.21 12.92 -9.83
N ALA A 46 -31.86 12.14 -10.85
CA ALA A 46 -30.47 12.11 -11.30
C ALA A 46 -30.34 13.33 -12.22
N GLU A 47 -29.47 14.29 -11.86
CA GLU A 47 -29.08 15.35 -12.79
C GLU A 47 -28.71 14.65 -14.11
N GLN A 48 -29.49 14.93 -15.14
CA GLN A 48 -29.34 14.29 -16.44
C GLN A 48 -27.99 14.76 -16.99
N TYR A 49 -27.06 13.82 -17.19
CA TYR A 49 -25.79 14.13 -17.83
C TYR A 49 -26.07 14.69 -19.23
N GLU A 50 -25.56 15.89 -19.49
CA GLU A 50 -25.59 16.53 -20.79
C GLU A 50 -24.15 16.61 -21.28
N THR A 51 -23.91 16.12 -22.50
CA THR A 51 -22.59 16.18 -23.12
C THR A 51 -22.07 17.62 -23.16
N PRO A 52 -20.89 17.89 -22.60
CA PRO A 52 -20.36 19.24 -22.48
C PRO A 52 -20.03 19.83 -23.87
N THR A 53 -20.29 21.12 -24.05
CA THR A 53 -20.05 21.79 -25.33
C THR A 53 -18.59 22.22 -25.47
N VAL A 54 -17.90 21.76 -26.51
CA VAL A 54 -16.53 22.17 -26.83
C VAL A 54 -16.52 23.58 -27.45
N ASP A 55 -15.82 24.53 -26.83
CA ASP A 55 -15.53 25.86 -27.41
C ASP A 55 -14.09 25.93 -27.94
N PRO A 56 -13.88 25.87 -29.27
CA PRO A 56 -12.55 25.92 -29.87
C PRO A 56 -11.78 27.22 -29.65
N LYS A 57 -12.42 28.29 -29.16
CA LYS A 57 -11.74 29.56 -28.86
C LYS A 57 -11.05 29.52 -27.51
N ARG A 58 -11.76 29.00 -26.49
CA ARG A 58 -11.29 28.90 -25.09
C ARG A 58 -10.43 27.66 -24.85
N MET A 59 -10.61 26.60 -25.63
CA MET A 59 -9.89 25.33 -25.45
C MET A 59 -8.97 25.06 -26.64
N TYR A 60 -7.77 24.52 -26.39
CA TYR A 60 -6.86 24.01 -27.41
C TYR A 60 -7.13 22.54 -27.73
N PHE A 61 -7.64 21.80 -26.74
CA PHE A 61 -8.10 20.43 -26.90
C PHE A 61 -9.24 20.17 -25.91
N ALA A 62 -10.24 19.42 -26.34
CA ALA A 62 -11.31 18.92 -25.47
C ALA A 62 -11.89 17.68 -26.14
N GLU A 63 -11.89 16.56 -25.42
CA GLU A 63 -12.45 15.29 -25.88
C GLU A 63 -13.23 14.62 -24.75
N HIS A 64 -14.51 14.36 -25.02
CA HIS A 64 -15.45 13.69 -24.11
C HIS A 64 -15.96 12.35 -24.67
N PHE A 65 -15.56 11.97 -25.89
CA PHE A 65 -15.87 10.69 -26.56
C PHE A 65 -17.36 10.31 -26.79
N ASP A 66 -18.33 11.00 -26.19
CA ASP A 66 -19.78 10.69 -26.32
C ASP A 66 -20.28 10.66 -27.77
N ASP A 67 -19.74 11.52 -28.63
CA ASP A 67 -20.16 11.61 -30.03
C ASP A 67 -19.48 10.55 -30.92
N LEU A 68 -18.34 10.02 -30.47
CA LEU A 68 -17.60 8.96 -31.15
C LEU A 68 -18.25 7.58 -30.96
N PHE A 69 -19.05 7.38 -29.91
CA PHE A 69 -19.78 6.13 -29.69
C PHE A 69 -20.85 5.84 -30.76
N HIS A 70 -21.58 6.86 -31.21
CA HIS A 70 -22.62 6.70 -32.23
C HIS A 70 -22.07 6.59 -33.66
N GLY A 71 -20.78 6.88 -33.86
CA GLY A 71 -20.08 6.71 -35.12
C GLY A 71 -19.65 5.26 -35.34
N ALA A 72 -19.63 4.80 -36.59
CA ALA A 72 -18.87 3.60 -36.95
C ALA A 72 -17.40 3.77 -36.53
N SER A 73 -16.66 2.67 -36.30
CA SER A 73 -15.23 2.64 -35.93
C SER A 73 -14.32 3.67 -36.63
N ASP A 74 -14.68 4.04 -37.86
CA ASP A 74 -14.04 5.06 -38.68
C ASP A 74 -14.08 6.49 -38.09
N ALA A 75 -15.01 6.78 -37.17
CA ALA A 75 -15.12 8.09 -36.51
C ALA A 75 -13.97 8.31 -35.53
N ILE A 76 -13.59 7.26 -34.79
CA ILE A 76 -12.44 7.30 -33.88
C ILE A 76 -11.17 7.53 -34.69
N GLU A 77 -10.96 6.76 -35.77
CA GLU A 77 -9.75 6.88 -36.60
C GLU A 77 -9.56 8.24 -37.28
N LYS A 78 -10.63 9.05 -37.40
CA LYS A 78 -10.56 10.41 -37.95
C LYS A 78 -10.01 11.43 -36.95
N ARG A 79 -10.28 11.27 -35.66
CA ARG A 79 -9.79 12.20 -34.61
C ARG A 79 -8.57 11.65 -33.88
N TRP A 80 -8.59 10.36 -33.61
CA TRP A 80 -7.58 9.62 -32.90
C TRP A 80 -6.89 8.64 -33.85
N VAL A 81 -5.64 8.95 -34.16
CA VAL A 81 -4.81 8.18 -35.07
C VAL A 81 -4.08 7.11 -34.25
N LYS A 82 -4.43 5.84 -34.48
CA LYS A 82 -3.68 4.71 -33.93
C LYS A 82 -2.31 4.63 -34.60
N SER A 83 -1.27 4.42 -33.79
CA SER A 83 0.07 4.25 -34.32
C SER A 83 0.20 2.91 -35.06
N LYS A 84 0.99 2.91 -36.13
CA LYS A 84 1.46 1.72 -36.85
C LYS A 84 2.98 1.56 -36.76
N ALA A 85 3.62 2.35 -35.91
CA ALA A 85 5.05 2.30 -35.69
C ALA A 85 5.46 0.97 -35.05
N LYS A 86 6.76 0.67 -35.12
CA LYS A 86 7.40 -0.36 -34.32
C LYS A 86 8.44 0.32 -33.44
N LYS A 87 8.66 -0.20 -32.24
CA LYS A 87 9.74 0.16 -31.35
C LYS A 87 11.02 -0.50 -31.86
N ASP A 88 12.05 0.29 -32.12
CA ASP A 88 13.29 -0.19 -32.75
C ASP A 88 14.14 -1.08 -31.81
N ASP A 89 14.01 -0.94 -30.49
CA ASP A 89 14.87 -1.59 -29.48
C ASP A 89 14.17 -2.70 -28.69
N ALA A 90 13.06 -3.25 -29.19
CA ALA A 90 12.32 -4.33 -28.53
C ALA A 90 12.21 -5.57 -29.43
N ALA A 91 12.07 -6.75 -28.81
CA ALA A 91 11.82 -8.00 -29.55
C ALA A 91 10.60 -7.83 -30.48
N GLU A 92 10.63 -8.36 -31.71
CA GLU A 92 9.62 -8.12 -32.76
C GLU A 92 8.15 -8.37 -32.35
N GLU A 93 7.93 -9.18 -31.32
CA GLU A 93 6.61 -9.49 -30.74
C GLU A 93 6.11 -8.40 -29.77
N VAL A 94 7.01 -7.72 -29.06
CA VAL A 94 6.70 -6.62 -28.10
C VAL A 94 6.90 -5.24 -28.74
N ALA A 95 7.64 -5.17 -29.84
CA ALA A 95 7.96 -3.94 -30.56
C ALA A 95 6.75 -3.30 -31.26
N LYS A 96 5.68 -4.04 -31.54
CA LYS A 96 4.55 -3.51 -32.28
C LYS A 96 3.58 -2.83 -31.31
N TYR A 97 3.17 -1.60 -31.63
CA TYR A 97 2.04 -0.96 -30.94
C TYR A 97 0.74 -1.59 -31.42
N ASP A 98 0.38 -2.74 -30.84
CA ASP A 98 -0.78 -3.55 -31.23
C ASP A 98 -1.94 -3.49 -30.23
N GLY A 99 -1.89 -2.53 -29.30
CA GLY A 99 -2.95 -2.29 -28.33
C GLY A 99 -4.30 -1.96 -28.96
N GLU A 100 -5.36 -2.56 -28.41
CA GLU A 100 -6.73 -2.39 -28.88
C GLU A 100 -7.43 -1.29 -28.08
N TRP A 101 -7.91 -0.27 -28.79
CA TRP A 101 -8.68 0.83 -28.24
C TRP A 101 -10.14 0.73 -28.68
N ALA A 102 -11.05 0.88 -27.72
CA ALA A 102 -12.50 0.93 -27.93
C ALA A 102 -13.09 2.15 -27.22
N VAL A 103 -14.20 2.68 -27.74
CA VAL A 103 -14.99 3.70 -27.04
C VAL A 103 -16.22 3.00 -26.46
N GLU A 104 -16.29 2.95 -25.14
CA GLU A 104 -17.36 2.24 -24.42
C GLU A 104 -17.69 2.95 -23.10
N GLN A 105 -18.83 2.60 -22.52
CA GLN A 105 -19.18 3.05 -21.16
C GLN A 105 -18.33 2.28 -20.14
N PRO A 106 -18.06 2.87 -18.95
CA PRO A 106 -17.45 2.12 -17.86
C PRO A 106 -18.29 0.87 -17.53
N GLN A 107 -17.63 -0.25 -17.22
CA GLN A 107 -18.22 -1.52 -16.80
C GLN A 107 -19.28 -1.32 -15.70
N ARG A 108 -19.06 -0.33 -14.83
CA ARG A 108 -20.07 0.17 -13.90
C ARG A 108 -20.57 1.53 -14.42
N PRO A 109 -21.76 1.61 -15.04
CA PRO A 109 -22.28 2.86 -15.56
C PRO A 109 -22.58 3.81 -14.38
N ILE A 110 -21.81 4.89 -14.31
CA ILE A 110 -21.97 5.93 -13.30
C ILE A 110 -23.03 6.93 -13.78
N LEU A 111 -22.80 7.46 -14.98
CA LEU A 111 -23.69 8.35 -15.72
C LEU A 111 -24.20 7.65 -16.98
N ALA A 112 -25.43 7.96 -17.38
CA ALA A 112 -25.98 7.47 -18.64
C ALA A 112 -25.42 8.30 -19.80
N ASN A 113 -25.00 7.63 -20.88
CA ASN A 113 -24.43 8.24 -22.09
C ASN A 113 -23.06 8.93 -21.91
N ASP A 114 -22.31 8.55 -20.88
CA ASP A 114 -20.92 8.96 -20.64
C ASP A 114 -20.00 7.86 -21.18
N TYR A 115 -19.22 8.17 -22.21
CA TYR A 115 -18.34 7.23 -22.89
C TYR A 115 -16.89 7.64 -22.75
N GLY A 116 -15.98 6.67 -22.69
CA GLY A 116 -14.54 6.94 -22.61
C GLY A 116 -13.74 6.07 -23.56
N LEU A 117 -12.49 6.46 -23.79
CA LEU A 117 -11.52 5.68 -24.55
C LEU A 117 -10.90 4.61 -23.64
N VAL A 118 -11.18 3.34 -23.94
CA VAL A 118 -10.75 2.20 -23.14
C VAL A 118 -9.64 1.42 -23.83
N LEU A 119 -8.58 1.14 -23.08
CA LEU A 119 -7.53 0.19 -23.47
C LEU A 119 -7.94 -1.23 -23.10
N LYS A 120 -8.28 -2.07 -24.08
CA LYS A 120 -8.75 -3.46 -23.84
C LYS A 120 -7.62 -4.48 -23.76
N SER A 121 -6.49 -4.19 -24.40
CA SER A 121 -5.37 -5.12 -24.51
C SER A 121 -4.56 -5.21 -23.22
N LYS A 122 -4.28 -6.46 -22.78
CA LYS A 122 -3.38 -6.77 -21.67
C LYS A 122 -1.95 -7.06 -22.16
N ALA A 123 -0.95 -6.58 -21.43
CA ALA A 123 0.48 -6.83 -21.66
C ALA A 123 0.99 -6.44 -23.05
N LYS A 124 0.42 -5.37 -23.61
CA LYS A 124 0.74 -4.86 -24.95
C LYS A 124 1.11 -3.38 -24.89
N HIS A 125 1.95 -2.96 -25.84
CA HIS A 125 2.21 -1.54 -26.07
C HIS A 125 1.07 -0.95 -26.90
N ALA A 126 0.51 0.16 -26.43
CA ALA A 126 -0.60 0.84 -27.09
C ALA A 126 -0.23 2.29 -27.32
N ALA A 127 -0.39 2.76 -28.57
CA ALA A 127 -0.12 4.14 -28.94
C ALA A 127 -1.25 4.70 -29.79
N ILE A 128 -1.80 5.83 -29.36
CA ILE A 128 -2.85 6.58 -30.07
C ILE A 128 -2.64 8.07 -29.86
N ALA A 129 -2.86 8.88 -30.88
CA ALA A 129 -2.64 10.33 -30.79
C ALA A 129 -3.70 11.12 -31.54
N SER A 130 -3.96 12.35 -31.09
CA SER A 130 -4.90 13.29 -31.69
C SER A 130 -4.25 14.67 -31.85
N PRO A 131 -4.40 15.34 -33.01
CA PRO A 131 -3.93 16.71 -33.16
C PRO A 131 -4.77 17.68 -32.32
N LEU A 132 -4.19 18.82 -31.95
CA LEU A 132 -4.95 19.88 -31.27
C LEU A 132 -6.08 20.45 -32.14
N LEU A 133 -7.10 21.01 -31.50
CA LEU A 133 -8.27 21.58 -32.18
C LEU A 133 -7.83 22.67 -33.16
N LEU A 134 -8.44 22.64 -34.35
CA LEU A 134 -8.15 23.56 -35.45
C LEU A 134 -6.67 23.59 -35.89
N ASN A 135 -5.88 22.56 -35.53
CA ASN A 135 -4.42 22.55 -35.70
C ASN A 135 -3.74 23.79 -35.10
N ARG A 136 -4.30 24.36 -34.03
CA ARG A 136 -3.73 25.50 -33.30
C ARG A 136 -2.73 24.97 -32.27
N PRO A 137 -1.40 25.11 -32.49
CA PRO A 137 -0.42 24.71 -31.49
C PRO A 137 -0.53 25.58 -30.25
N PHE A 138 -0.24 25.00 -29.09
CA PHE A 138 -0.10 25.76 -27.84
C PHE A 138 1.33 26.27 -27.73
N VAL A 139 1.50 27.58 -27.55
CA VAL A 139 2.80 28.24 -27.45
C VAL A 139 2.99 28.78 -26.03
N PHE A 140 4.14 28.51 -25.43
CA PHE A 140 4.49 28.94 -24.08
C PHE A 140 5.05 30.37 -24.09
N GLU A 141 4.17 31.35 -24.04
CA GLU A 141 4.51 32.77 -23.92
C GLU A 141 4.03 33.33 -22.58
N ASP A 142 2.86 33.98 -22.57
CA ASP A 142 2.34 34.72 -21.41
C ASP A 142 1.12 34.05 -20.75
N LYS A 143 0.67 32.92 -21.29
CA LYS A 143 -0.55 32.23 -20.86
C LYS A 143 -0.21 30.95 -20.12
N PRO A 144 -0.91 30.61 -19.02
CA PRO A 144 -0.67 29.34 -18.34
C PRO A 144 -1.15 28.17 -19.22
N LEU A 145 -0.57 26.99 -18.99
CA LEU A 145 -1.04 25.74 -19.56
C LEU A 145 -1.82 24.98 -18.49
N VAL A 146 -3.06 24.62 -18.80
CA VAL A 146 -3.88 23.74 -17.96
C VAL A 146 -4.21 22.49 -18.75
N VAL A 147 -3.84 21.34 -18.19
CA VAL A 147 -4.07 20.01 -18.77
C VAL A 147 -4.85 19.21 -17.76
N GLN A 148 -5.99 18.67 -18.16
CA GLN A 148 -6.89 17.95 -17.29
C GLN A 148 -7.39 16.69 -18.00
N TYR A 149 -7.46 15.57 -17.30
CA TYR A 149 -8.10 14.36 -17.81
C TYR A 149 -8.50 13.42 -16.68
N GLU A 150 -9.45 12.55 -16.97
CA GLU A 150 -9.93 11.52 -16.07
C GLU A 150 -9.34 10.16 -16.44
N VAL A 151 -8.94 9.40 -15.42
CA VAL A 151 -8.56 7.99 -15.57
C VAL A 151 -9.40 7.15 -14.63
N ASN A 152 -10.00 6.10 -15.17
CA ASN A 152 -10.68 5.09 -14.39
C ASN A 152 -10.03 3.72 -14.61
N LEU A 153 -9.41 3.20 -13.55
CA LEU A 153 -8.76 1.90 -13.52
C LEU A 153 -9.76 0.83 -13.07
N GLN A 154 -10.58 0.36 -14.01
CA GLN A 154 -11.78 -0.43 -13.71
C GLN A 154 -11.48 -1.77 -13.01
N GLU A 155 -10.43 -2.47 -13.44
CA GLU A 155 -9.98 -3.72 -12.81
C GLU A 155 -8.94 -3.50 -11.71
N GLY A 156 -8.37 -2.29 -11.63
CA GLY A 156 -7.18 -1.94 -10.86
C GLY A 156 -5.89 -2.08 -11.67
N GLN A 157 -4.83 -1.42 -11.20
CA GLN A 157 -3.52 -1.42 -11.88
C GLN A 157 -2.47 -2.13 -11.03
N GLU A 158 -1.84 -3.18 -11.57
CA GLU A 158 -0.69 -3.85 -10.94
C GLU A 158 0.63 -3.27 -11.44
N CYS A 159 0.80 -3.25 -12.76
CA CYS A 159 1.93 -2.60 -13.41
C CYS A 159 1.54 -2.01 -14.78
N GLY A 160 1.73 -0.71 -14.95
CA GLY A 160 1.56 0.03 -16.19
C GLY A 160 1.21 1.49 -15.98
N GLY A 161 1.39 2.27 -17.03
CA GLY A 161 1.14 3.70 -17.03
C GLY A 161 -0.30 4.06 -17.43
N SER A 162 -0.75 5.23 -16.98
CA SER A 162 -1.95 5.90 -17.49
C SER A 162 -1.72 7.41 -17.63
N TYR A 163 -0.55 7.74 -18.16
CA TYR A 163 -0.14 9.10 -18.48
C TYR A 163 -0.43 9.49 -19.93
N ILE A 164 -0.43 10.79 -20.17
CA ILE A 164 -0.54 11.39 -21.50
C ILE A 164 0.76 12.09 -21.86
N LYS A 165 1.10 12.12 -23.15
CA LYS A 165 2.24 12.85 -23.72
C LYS A 165 1.73 13.99 -24.59
N LEU A 166 2.20 15.20 -24.33
CA LEU A 166 1.95 16.38 -25.16
C LEU A 166 3.08 16.48 -26.19
N LEU A 167 2.77 16.18 -27.46
CA LEU A 167 3.76 16.04 -28.51
C LEU A 167 4.24 17.41 -29.00
N SER A 168 5.56 17.58 -29.14
CA SER A 168 6.16 18.84 -29.57
C SER A 168 5.88 19.13 -31.04
N VAL A 169 5.82 20.40 -31.43
CA VAL A 169 5.84 20.80 -32.83
C VAL A 169 7.19 20.42 -33.44
N GLY A 170 7.19 19.56 -34.46
CA GLY A 170 8.39 19.12 -35.17
C GLY A 170 8.09 18.17 -36.33
N ASP A 171 9.13 17.79 -37.08
CA ASP A 171 8.98 16.88 -38.23
C ASP A 171 8.49 15.48 -37.81
N GLY A 172 8.89 14.99 -36.64
CA GLY A 172 8.45 13.70 -36.08
C GLY A 172 6.98 13.66 -35.65
N THR A 173 6.31 14.81 -35.50
CA THR A 173 4.92 14.90 -35.02
C THR A 173 3.93 15.19 -36.16
N LYS A 174 4.42 15.40 -37.39
CA LYS A 174 3.55 15.61 -38.57
C LYS A 174 2.76 14.35 -38.93
N ASP A 175 3.41 13.18 -38.79
CA ASP A 175 2.81 11.88 -39.08
C ASP A 175 2.48 11.13 -37.79
N LEU A 176 1.29 11.39 -37.22
CA LEU A 176 0.80 10.73 -36.00
C LEU A 176 0.67 9.19 -36.13
N LYS A 177 0.67 8.67 -37.36
CA LYS A 177 0.69 7.22 -37.63
C LYS A 177 2.02 6.56 -37.24
N GLN A 178 3.10 7.34 -37.11
CA GLN A 178 4.42 6.86 -36.71
C GLN A 178 4.73 7.18 -35.23
N PHE A 179 3.71 7.39 -34.40
CA PHE A 179 3.89 7.70 -32.99
C PHE A 179 4.51 6.53 -32.22
N HIS A 180 5.61 6.78 -31.52
CA HIS A 180 6.39 5.78 -30.78
C HIS A 180 7.07 6.42 -29.56
N ASP A 181 7.71 5.61 -28.73
CA ASP A 181 8.43 5.99 -27.51
C ASP A 181 9.44 7.14 -27.70
N LYS A 182 10.21 7.14 -28.78
CA LYS A 182 11.21 8.20 -29.07
C LYS A 182 10.62 9.46 -29.73
N THR A 183 9.30 9.52 -29.96
CA THR A 183 8.66 10.69 -30.55
C THR A 183 8.87 11.92 -29.66
N PRO A 184 9.30 13.07 -30.20
CA PRO A 184 9.55 14.26 -29.39
C PRO A 184 8.25 14.78 -28.75
N TYR A 185 8.30 14.90 -27.43
CA TYR A 185 7.22 15.44 -26.62
C TYR A 185 7.73 16.62 -25.78
N THR A 186 6.83 17.51 -25.39
CA THR A 186 7.15 18.65 -24.54
C THR A 186 6.95 18.29 -23.08
N ILE A 187 5.79 17.70 -22.76
CA ILE A 187 5.39 17.33 -21.40
C ILE A 187 4.84 15.91 -21.41
N MET A 188 5.23 15.10 -20.43
CA MET A 188 4.57 13.86 -20.07
C MET A 188 3.96 14.05 -18.68
N PHE A 189 2.66 13.79 -18.56
CA PHE A 189 1.92 13.98 -17.32
C PHE A 189 0.97 12.82 -17.05
N GLY A 190 1.04 12.26 -15.84
CA GLY A 190 0.04 11.32 -15.37
C GLY A 190 0.51 10.21 -14.44
N PRO A 191 -0.43 9.44 -13.87
CA PRO A 191 -0.16 8.35 -12.96
C PRO A 191 0.52 7.16 -13.66
N ASP A 192 1.51 6.58 -12.99
CA ASP A 192 2.19 5.36 -13.37
C ASP A 192 2.46 4.52 -12.12
N LYS A 193 2.17 3.24 -12.21
CA LYS A 193 2.36 2.31 -11.10
C LYS A 193 2.99 1.05 -11.63
N CYS A 194 4.06 0.59 -10.99
CA CYS A 194 4.57 -0.76 -11.21
C CYS A 194 4.96 -1.42 -9.89
N GLY A 195 4.18 -2.43 -9.49
CA GLY A 195 4.35 -3.09 -8.20
C GLY A 195 4.08 -2.13 -7.04
N ASN A 196 5.11 -1.85 -6.25
CA ASN A 196 5.04 -0.94 -5.10
C ASN A 196 5.46 0.50 -5.46
N ASP A 197 6.10 0.71 -6.61
CA ASP A 197 6.49 2.05 -7.02
C ASP A 197 5.30 2.73 -7.68
N VAL A 198 4.82 3.80 -7.04
CA VAL A 198 3.74 4.65 -7.52
C VAL A 198 4.31 6.03 -7.77
N LYS A 199 4.23 6.49 -9.02
CA LYS A 199 4.75 7.77 -9.47
C LYS A 199 3.65 8.53 -10.19
N LEU A 200 3.60 9.84 -9.96
CA LEU A 200 2.84 10.77 -10.78
C LEU A 200 3.87 11.49 -11.65
N HIS A 201 3.99 11.05 -12.90
CA HIS A 201 4.95 11.64 -13.83
C HIS A 201 4.54 13.07 -14.11
N PHE A 202 5.46 13.99 -13.90
CA PHE A 202 5.46 15.29 -14.53
C PHE A 202 6.88 15.51 -15.05
N ILE A 203 7.05 15.26 -16.34
CA ILE A 203 8.33 15.35 -17.03
C ILE A 203 8.17 16.41 -18.10
N PHE A 204 9.09 17.36 -18.16
CA PHE A 204 9.17 18.27 -19.30
C PHE A 204 10.54 18.19 -19.95
N ARG A 205 10.57 18.40 -21.26
CA ARG A 205 11.80 18.40 -22.04
C ARG A 205 12.34 19.81 -22.17
N HIS A 206 13.49 20.06 -21.55
CA HIS A 206 14.18 21.34 -21.58
C HIS A 206 15.22 21.35 -22.69
N VAL A 207 15.20 22.40 -23.51
CA VAL A 207 16.19 22.63 -24.56
C VAL A 207 17.28 23.51 -23.97
N ASN A 208 18.51 23.00 -23.92
CA ASN A 208 19.63 23.76 -23.42
C ASN A 208 19.93 24.94 -24.37
N PRO A 209 20.01 26.18 -23.85
CA PRO A 209 20.16 27.39 -24.65
C PRO A 209 21.52 27.52 -25.37
N ILE A 210 22.56 26.82 -24.90
CA ILE A 210 23.92 26.92 -25.45
C ILE A 210 24.16 25.87 -26.53
N ASN A 211 23.93 24.60 -26.20
CA ASN A 211 24.27 23.47 -27.08
C ASN A 211 23.06 22.93 -27.88
N GLY A 212 21.84 23.36 -27.55
CA GLY A 212 20.60 22.89 -28.18
C GLY A 212 20.23 21.44 -27.85
N THR A 213 20.91 20.79 -26.90
CA THR A 213 20.57 19.43 -26.47
C THR A 213 19.27 19.44 -25.67
N ILE A 214 18.48 18.39 -25.84
CA ILE A 214 17.19 18.25 -25.17
C ILE A 214 17.36 17.28 -24.02
N THR A 215 17.11 17.74 -22.80
CA THR A 215 17.18 16.91 -21.59
C THR A 215 15.81 16.77 -20.94
N GLU A 216 15.51 15.59 -20.43
CA GLU A 216 14.26 15.33 -19.71
C GLU A 216 14.44 15.73 -18.24
N LYS A 217 13.50 16.49 -17.70
CA LYS A 217 13.52 16.97 -16.33
C LYS A 217 12.35 16.33 -15.61
N HIS A 218 12.64 15.51 -14.60
CA HIS A 218 11.63 14.78 -13.84
C HIS A 218 11.25 15.55 -12.59
N CYS A 219 9.95 15.75 -12.37
CA CYS A 219 9.46 16.32 -11.12
C CYS A 219 9.78 15.37 -9.95
N ASN A 220 10.23 15.94 -8.84
CA ASN A 220 10.53 15.17 -7.63
C ASN A 220 9.28 14.44 -7.12
N LYS A 221 9.50 13.28 -6.49
CA LYS A 221 8.41 12.51 -5.88
C LYS A 221 7.65 13.38 -4.86
N GLN A 222 6.33 13.36 -4.97
CA GLN A 222 5.43 14.00 -4.03
C GLN A 222 5.52 13.34 -2.64
N LYS A 223 5.25 14.13 -1.59
CA LYS A 223 5.32 13.65 -0.19
C LYS A 223 4.16 12.74 0.19
N ASP A 224 2.98 12.99 -0.38
CA ASP A 224 1.77 12.20 -0.13
C ASP A 224 1.80 10.89 -0.93
N ARG A 225 1.50 9.76 -0.28
CA ARG A 225 1.40 8.48 -0.98
C ARG A 225 0.10 8.39 -1.78
N LEU A 226 0.19 8.27 -3.10
CA LEU A 226 -0.96 8.17 -4.01
C LEU A 226 -1.37 6.73 -4.33
N ASP A 227 -1.55 5.88 -3.33
CA ASP A 227 -1.95 4.49 -3.56
C ASP A 227 -3.44 4.31 -3.89
N ASP A 228 -4.27 5.20 -3.34
CA ASP A 228 -5.73 5.07 -3.36
C ASP A 228 -6.31 5.08 -4.79
N PRO A 229 -5.85 5.98 -5.70
CA PRO A 229 -6.37 6.05 -7.08
C PRO A 229 -6.18 4.79 -7.92
N PHE A 230 -5.28 3.90 -7.50
CA PHE A 230 -4.98 2.66 -8.24
C PHE A 230 -5.73 1.44 -7.68
N LYS A 231 -6.43 1.57 -6.55
CA LYS A 231 -7.03 0.45 -5.80
C LYS A 231 -8.55 0.54 -5.68
N ASP A 232 -9.10 1.74 -5.62
CA ASP A 232 -10.51 1.97 -5.32
C ASP A 232 -11.48 1.73 -6.50
N LYS A 233 -10.93 1.58 -7.72
CA LYS A 233 -11.65 1.35 -8.99
C LYS A 233 -12.64 2.46 -9.31
N ARG A 234 -12.33 3.69 -8.89
CA ARG A 234 -13.11 4.89 -9.18
C ARG A 234 -12.41 5.72 -10.26
N PRO A 235 -13.16 6.56 -10.99
CA PRO A 235 -12.55 7.58 -11.82
C PRO A 235 -11.85 8.60 -10.93
N HIS A 236 -10.65 9.02 -11.33
CA HIS A 236 -9.89 10.11 -10.71
C HIS A 236 -9.57 11.18 -11.74
N LEU A 237 -9.63 12.44 -11.33
CA LEU A 237 -9.32 13.61 -12.14
C LEU A 237 -7.89 14.05 -11.90
N TYR A 238 -7.07 14.06 -12.94
CA TYR A 238 -5.69 14.55 -12.90
C TYR A 238 -5.61 15.91 -13.60
N GLN A 239 -5.13 16.93 -12.90
CA GLN A 239 -5.00 18.29 -13.41
C GLN A 239 -3.57 18.80 -13.19
N LEU A 240 -2.94 19.29 -14.25
CA LEU A 240 -1.64 19.94 -14.25
C LEU A 240 -1.81 21.38 -14.69
N ILE A 241 -1.35 22.31 -13.85
CA ILE A 241 -1.35 23.74 -14.11
C ILE A 241 0.09 24.22 -14.12
N ILE A 242 0.54 24.81 -15.22
CA ILE A 242 1.87 25.41 -15.34
C ILE A 242 1.67 26.89 -15.66
N ARG A 243 2.30 27.77 -14.87
CA ARG A 243 2.15 29.22 -14.98
C ARG A 243 3.40 29.86 -15.60
N PRO A 244 3.26 31.04 -16.25
CA PRO A 244 4.38 31.77 -16.84
C PRO A 244 5.42 32.27 -15.83
N ASP A 245 5.10 32.29 -14.53
CA ASP A 245 6.02 32.61 -13.44
C ASP A 245 6.95 31.45 -13.05
N ASN A 246 6.98 30.39 -13.87
CA ASN A 246 7.67 29.12 -13.65
C ASN A 246 7.15 28.30 -12.45
N THR A 247 5.97 28.62 -11.93
CA THR A 247 5.32 27.78 -10.91
C THR A 247 4.45 26.71 -11.57
N TYR A 248 4.30 25.59 -10.87
CA TYR A 248 3.37 24.55 -11.26
C TYR A 248 2.54 24.07 -10.07
N THR A 249 1.36 23.55 -10.37
CA THR A 249 0.45 22.94 -9.40
C THR A 249 -0.13 21.69 -10.02
N ILE A 250 -0.06 20.58 -9.29
CA ILE A 250 -0.66 19.29 -9.66
C ILE A 250 -1.79 19.01 -8.69
N ARG A 251 -2.99 18.81 -9.24
CA ARG A 251 -4.17 18.43 -8.47
C ARG A 251 -4.66 17.06 -8.89
N VAL A 252 -5.12 16.31 -7.90
CA VAL A 252 -5.83 15.03 -8.07
C VAL A 252 -7.15 15.17 -7.33
N ASP A 253 -8.27 14.98 -8.03
CA ASP A 253 -9.63 15.13 -7.48
C ASP A 253 -9.86 16.48 -6.76
N HIS A 254 -9.42 17.57 -7.39
CA HIS A 254 -9.42 18.95 -6.82
C HIS A 254 -8.50 19.16 -5.60
N LYS A 255 -7.85 18.12 -5.07
CA LYS A 255 -6.85 18.24 -4.00
C LYS A 255 -5.48 18.53 -4.61
N THR A 256 -4.80 19.56 -4.12
CA THR A 256 -3.40 19.83 -4.52
C THR A 256 -2.48 18.80 -3.87
N VAL A 257 -1.74 18.05 -4.68
CA VAL A 257 -0.83 17.00 -4.21
C VAL A 257 0.64 17.42 -4.32
N ASN A 258 0.94 18.23 -5.33
CA ASN A 258 2.29 18.76 -5.53
C ASN A 258 2.23 20.20 -6.04
N GLU A 259 3.09 21.06 -5.50
CA GLU A 259 3.26 22.45 -5.92
C GLU A 259 4.74 22.83 -5.81
N GLY A 260 5.21 23.66 -6.73
CA GLY A 260 6.62 24.04 -6.73
C GLY A 260 7.00 24.94 -7.90
N SER A 261 8.30 25.08 -8.09
CA SER A 261 8.88 25.81 -9.22
C SER A 261 9.58 24.85 -10.17
N LEU A 262 9.49 25.15 -11.47
CA LEU A 262 10.19 24.43 -12.54
C LEU A 262 11.71 24.40 -12.35
N LEU A 263 12.27 25.35 -11.60
CA LEU A 263 13.71 25.46 -11.36
C LEU A 263 14.23 24.57 -10.23
N THR A 264 13.45 24.41 -9.15
CA THR A 264 13.94 23.83 -7.88
C THR A 264 13.47 22.40 -7.63
N ASN A 265 12.33 22.02 -8.20
CA ASN A 265 11.65 20.76 -7.85
C ASN A 265 11.84 19.66 -8.90
N PHE A 266 12.92 19.74 -9.69
CA PHE A 266 13.20 18.82 -10.80
C PHE A 266 14.58 18.20 -10.68
N THR A 267 14.65 16.91 -11.00
CA THR A 267 15.87 16.12 -11.07
C THR A 267 15.99 15.51 -12.47
N PRO A 268 17.10 15.74 -13.21
CA PRO A 268 18.18 16.69 -12.93
C PRO A 268 17.69 18.14 -12.87
N ALA A 269 18.43 19.03 -12.18
CA ALA A 269 18.09 20.45 -12.14
C ALA A 269 18.08 21.07 -13.55
N VAL A 270 17.23 22.07 -13.78
CA VAL A 270 17.18 22.80 -15.06
C VAL A 270 18.51 23.47 -15.33
N ASN A 271 18.98 24.25 -14.36
CA ASN A 271 20.28 24.91 -14.42
C ASN A 271 21.31 23.95 -13.80
N PRO A 272 22.30 23.49 -14.57
CA PRO A 272 23.37 22.66 -14.04
C PRO A 272 24.16 23.44 -12.96
N PRO A 273 24.82 22.75 -12.02
CA PRO A 273 25.61 23.41 -11.00
C PRO A 273 26.76 24.19 -11.65
N ALA A 274 27.09 25.35 -11.07
CA ALA A 274 28.19 26.21 -11.55
C ALA A 274 29.57 25.57 -11.36
N GLU A 275 29.70 24.68 -10.39
CA GLU A 275 30.91 23.94 -10.08
C GLU A 275 30.59 22.44 -10.08
N ILE A 276 31.48 21.65 -10.68
CA ILE A 276 31.46 20.19 -10.66
C ILE A 276 32.74 19.68 -10.00
N ASP A 277 32.69 18.48 -9.47
CA ASP A 277 33.89 17.81 -8.96
C ASP A 277 34.81 17.44 -10.13
N ASP A 278 36.11 17.67 -9.97
CA ASP A 278 37.11 17.40 -10.99
C ASP A 278 37.24 15.89 -11.21
N PRO A 279 36.84 15.36 -12.39
CA PRO A 279 36.90 13.92 -12.65
C PRO A 279 38.34 13.40 -12.73
N GLU A 280 39.33 14.28 -12.92
CA GLU A 280 40.75 13.92 -12.98
C GLU A 280 41.42 13.95 -11.60
N ASP A 281 40.77 14.54 -10.58
CA ASP A 281 41.30 14.57 -9.22
C ASP A 281 41.04 13.22 -8.53
N ARG A 282 42.10 12.64 -7.97
CA ARG A 282 42.07 11.31 -7.35
C ARG A 282 42.59 11.38 -5.94
N LYS A 283 41.99 10.58 -5.06
CA LYS A 283 42.43 10.45 -3.67
C LYS A 283 43.93 10.12 -3.61
N PRO A 284 44.76 10.99 -3.03
CA PRO A 284 46.18 10.70 -2.85
C PRO A 284 46.40 9.49 -1.94
N GLU A 285 47.40 8.66 -2.23
CA GLU A 285 47.73 7.47 -1.40
C GLU A 285 48.11 7.81 0.05
N ASN A 286 48.60 9.03 0.28
CA ASN A 286 48.99 9.53 1.60
C ASN A 286 47.84 10.22 2.36
N TRP A 287 46.63 10.22 1.81
CA TRP A 287 45.46 10.79 2.46
C TRP A 287 44.79 9.76 3.38
N ASP A 288 44.86 9.99 4.69
CA ASP A 288 44.19 9.14 5.67
C ASP A 288 42.83 9.74 6.05
N ASP A 289 41.76 9.07 5.61
CA ASP A 289 40.36 9.39 5.86
C ASP A 289 39.77 8.58 7.02
N ARG A 290 40.58 7.74 7.70
CA ARG A 290 40.12 7.00 8.88
C ARG A 290 40.17 7.91 10.09
N GLU A 291 39.00 8.26 10.62
CA GLU A 291 38.87 9.07 11.82
C GLU A 291 39.49 8.40 13.05
N LYS A 292 39.36 7.07 13.13
CA LYS A 292 39.87 6.26 14.24
C LYS A 292 40.72 5.12 13.70
N ILE A 293 41.87 4.89 14.34
CA ILE A 293 42.76 3.76 14.06
C ILE A 293 42.87 2.88 15.31
N PRO A 294 43.09 1.57 15.17
CA PRO A 294 43.42 0.74 16.32
C PRO A 294 44.70 1.24 16.98
N ASP A 295 44.69 1.30 18.31
CA ASP A 295 45.83 1.74 19.09
C ASP A 295 47.06 0.86 18.79
N PRO A 296 48.14 1.42 18.22
CA PRO A 296 49.33 0.66 17.90
C PRO A 296 50.12 0.24 19.15
N GLU A 297 49.89 0.89 20.30
CA GLU A 297 50.53 0.54 21.57
C GLU A 297 49.76 -0.53 22.35
N ALA A 298 48.49 -0.77 22.01
CA ALA A 298 47.70 -1.80 22.66
C ALA A 298 48.14 -3.19 22.18
N THR A 299 48.56 -4.02 23.12
CA THR A 299 48.85 -5.44 22.90
C THR A 299 47.77 -6.30 23.53
N LYS A 300 47.50 -7.45 22.92
CA LYS A 300 46.60 -8.47 23.48
C LYS A 300 47.03 -8.83 24.92
N PRO A 301 46.14 -8.72 25.92
CA PRO A 301 46.43 -9.15 27.28
C PRO A 301 46.67 -10.66 27.39
N ASP A 302 47.59 -11.07 28.27
CA ASP A 302 47.91 -12.49 28.49
C ASP A 302 46.72 -13.31 29.05
N ASP A 303 45.76 -12.64 29.68
CA ASP A 303 44.54 -13.26 30.24
C ASP A 303 43.39 -13.39 29.22
N TRP A 304 43.64 -13.07 27.95
CA TRP A 304 42.67 -13.15 26.86
C TRP A 304 42.92 -14.40 26.00
N ASN A 305 42.30 -15.52 26.39
CA ASN A 305 42.37 -16.76 25.61
C ASN A 305 41.32 -16.75 24.48
N GLU A 306 41.78 -16.79 23.22
CA GLU A 306 40.91 -16.77 22.02
C GLU A 306 40.50 -18.17 21.57
N ASP A 307 41.18 -19.21 22.06
CA ASP A 307 40.91 -20.60 21.71
C ASP A 307 39.80 -21.21 22.57
N GLU A 308 39.33 -20.48 23.59
CA GLU A 308 38.17 -20.89 24.39
C GLU A 308 36.91 -20.93 23.51
N PRO A 309 36.12 -22.00 23.57
CA PRO A 309 34.84 -22.04 22.87
C PRO A 309 33.82 -21.15 23.58
N ALA A 310 32.91 -20.53 22.82
CA ALA A 310 31.83 -19.71 23.35
C ALA A 310 30.86 -20.50 24.25
N GLN A 311 30.76 -21.81 23.99
CA GLN A 311 29.93 -22.71 24.78
C GLN A 311 30.73 -23.94 25.20
N ILE A 312 30.51 -24.35 26.44
CA ILE A 312 31.05 -25.58 27.03
C ILE A 312 29.91 -26.49 27.47
N PRO A 313 30.08 -27.83 27.46
CA PRO A 313 29.09 -28.72 28.03
C PRO A 313 28.86 -28.40 29.52
N ASP A 314 27.60 -28.33 29.96
CA ASP A 314 27.25 -27.98 31.33
C ASP A 314 27.81 -28.99 32.33
N PRO A 315 28.75 -28.60 33.22
CA PRO A 315 29.31 -29.51 34.22
C PRO A 315 28.30 -29.90 35.31
N LYS A 316 27.18 -29.16 35.43
CA LYS A 316 26.12 -29.45 36.40
C LYS A 316 25.01 -30.32 35.83
N ALA A 317 24.93 -30.46 34.51
CA ALA A 317 23.91 -31.29 33.88
C ALA A 317 24.27 -32.77 34.05
N THR A 318 23.38 -33.50 34.70
CA THR A 318 23.44 -34.96 34.78
C THR A 318 22.39 -35.56 33.87
N LYS A 319 22.74 -36.65 33.19
CA LYS A 319 21.82 -37.41 32.35
C LYS A 319 20.53 -37.79 33.11
N PRO A 320 19.33 -37.45 32.60
CA PRO A 320 18.07 -37.80 33.26
C PRO A 320 17.85 -39.31 33.38
N ALA A 321 17.21 -39.74 34.48
CA ALA A 321 16.79 -41.12 34.65
C ALA A 321 15.64 -41.45 33.67
N GLY A 322 15.85 -42.43 32.79
CA GLY A 322 14.88 -42.81 31.75
C GLY A 322 15.22 -42.37 30.32
N TRP A 323 16.43 -41.88 30.08
CA TRP A 323 16.96 -41.60 28.75
C TRP A 323 17.46 -42.88 28.06
N LEU A 324 17.00 -43.12 26.83
CA LEU A 324 17.27 -44.32 26.04
C LEU A 324 18.45 -44.09 25.09
N ASP A 325 19.68 -44.46 25.48
CA ASP A 325 20.87 -44.26 24.63
C ASP A 325 20.90 -45.14 23.39
N ASP A 326 20.36 -46.36 23.51
CA ASP A 326 20.42 -47.39 22.46
C ASP A 326 19.34 -47.21 21.38
N VAL A 327 18.50 -46.18 21.51
CA VAL A 327 17.39 -45.90 20.61
C VAL A 327 17.67 -44.60 19.89
N GLU A 328 17.80 -44.64 18.57
CA GLU A 328 17.99 -43.44 17.76
C GLU A 328 16.76 -42.53 17.84
N GLU A 329 16.99 -41.22 17.94
CA GLU A 329 15.95 -40.20 18.05
C GLU A 329 15.08 -40.14 16.79
N MET A 330 15.70 -40.35 15.63
CA MET A 330 15.09 -40.27 14.32
C MET A 330 15.30 -41.59 13.59
N VAL A 331 14.23 -42.22 13.11
CA VAL A 331 14.26 -43.47 12.36
C VAL A 331 13.72 -43.26 10.95
N PRO A 332 14.22 -43.97 9.92
CA PRO A 332 13.68 -43.86 8.58
C PRO A 332 12.20 -44.27 8.54
N ASP A 333 11.37 -43.47 7.87
CA ASP A 333 9.96 -43.76 7.75
C ASP A 333 9.72 -45.00 6.87
N SER A 334 9.30 -46.09 7.52
CA SER A 334 8.97 -47.36 6.84
C SER A 334 7.76 -47.27 5.89
N SER A 335 6.97 -46.20 5.99
CA SER A 335 5.79 -45.97 5.15
C SER A 335 6.07 -45.06 3.94
N ALA A 336 7.25 -44.43 3.90
CA ALA A 336 7.65 -43.61 2.77
C ALA A 336 7.93 -44.49 1.55
N VAL A 337 7.34 -44.13 0.41
CA VAL A 337 7.54 -44.80 -0.87
C VAL A 337 8.41 -43.91 -1.74
N LYS A 338 9.42 -44.49 -2.36
CA LYS A 338 10.26 -43.81 -3.35
C LYS A 338 9.38 -43.24 -4.48
N PRO A 339 9.46 -41.94 -4.79
CA PRO A 339 8.72 -41.36 -5.93
C PRO A 339 9.10 -42.03 -7.25
N GLU A 340 8.13 -42.20 -8.16
CA GLU A 340 8.34 -42.83 -9.47
C GLU A 340 9.26 -42.00 -10.38
N ASP A 341 9.32 -40.69 -10.16
CA ASP A 341 10.16 -39.74 -10.91
C ASP A 341 11.58 -39.55 -10.31
N TRP A 342 11.93 -40.33 -9.28
CA TRP A 342 13.25 -40.22 -8.64
C TRP A 342 14.31 -41.02 -9.40
N ASP A 343 15.26 -40.31 -9.99
CA ASP A 343 16.36 -40.89 -10.75
C ASP A 343 17.62 -40.97 -9.89
N ASN A 344 18.11 -42.17 -9.60
CA ASN A 344 19.30 -42.33 -8.75
C ASN A 344 20.59 -41.79 -9.39
N ASP A 345 20.64 -41.65 -10.73
CA ASP A 345 21.82 -41.15 -11.44
C ASP A 345 21.90 -39.62 -11.38
N MET A 346 20.75 -38.94 -11.33
CA MET A 346 20.65 -37.47 -11.27
C MET A 346 20.43 -36.94 -9.85
N ASP A 347 19.60 -37.63 -9.04
CA ASP A 347 19.16 -37.20 -7.70
C ASP A 347 19.88 -37.94 -6.55
N GLY A 348 20.67 -38.98 -6.86
CA GLY A 348 21.37 -39.81 -5.88
C GLY A 348 20.52 -40.97 -5.31
N GLU A 349 21.10 -41.80 -4.43
CA GLU A 349 20.36 -42.90 -3.80
C GLU A 349 19.24 -42.34 -2.92
N TRP A 350 18.00 -42.79 -3.19
CA TRP A 350 16.85 -42.37 -2.39
C TRP A 350 16.94 -42.90 -0.97
N GLU A 351 16.94 -42.00 0.01
CA GLU A 351 16.84 -42.31 1.44
C GLU A 351 15.46 -41.91 1.98
N PRO A 352 14.82 -42.74 2.83
CA PRO A 352 13.53 -42.38 3.41
C PRO A 352 13.67 -41.17 4.32
N PRO A 353 12.66 -40.28 4.39
CA PRO A 353 12.65 -39.20 5.36
C PRO A 353 12.71 -39.77 6.79
N LEU A 354 13.51 -39.13 7.65
CA LEU A 354 13.63 -39.53 9.04
C LEU A 354 12.43 -38.98 9.85
N ILE A 355 11.77 -39.85 10.61
CA ILE A 355 10.66 -39.49 11.51
C ILE A 355 11.07 -39.69 12.97
N PRO A 356 10.52 -38.91 13.91
CA PRO A 356 10.78 -39.11 15.33
C PRO A 356 10.35 -40.51 15.74
N ASN A 357 11.23 -41.22 16.45
CA ASN A 357 10.95 -42.60 16.83
C ASN A 357 9.80 -42.64 17.87
N PRO A 358 8.73 -43.41 17.63
CA PRO A 358 7.58 -43.47 18.55
C PRO A 358 7.92 -44.04 19.93
N MET A 359 9.07 -44.71 20.08
CA MET A 359 9.58 -45.13 21.40
C MET A 359 10.13 -43.94 22.22
N CYS A 360 10.59 -42.89 21.54
CA CYS A 360 11.19 -41.71 22.14
C CYS A 360 10.15 -40.72 22.64
N GLU A 361 8.97 -40.66 22.01
CA GLU A 361 7.83 -39.88 22.50
C GLU A 361 7.32 -40.32 23.88
N LYS A 362 7.56 -41.59 24.25
CA LYS A 362 7.16 -42.17 25.54
C LYS A 362 8.28 -42.10 26.60
N ALA A 363 9.49 -41.72 26.21
CA ALA A 363 10.67 -41.64 27.07
C ALA A 363 11.02 -40.18 27.39
N VAL A 364 11.98 -39.97 28.30
CA VAL A 364 12.47 -38.63 28.66
C VAL A 364 13.36 -38.04 27.55
N GLY A 365 13.97 -38.91 26.74
CA GLY A 365 14.78 -38.58 25.57
C GLY A 365 15.47 -39.82 25.01
N CYS A 366 16.03 -39.69 23.81
CA CYS A 366 16.63 -40.78 23.04
C CYS A 366 17.94 -40.37 22.36
N GLY A 367 18.71 -41.35 21.95
CA GLY A 367 20.00 -41.17 21.27
C GLY A 367 21.15 -40.95 22.25
N LEU A 368 22.36 -40.72 21.74
CA LEU A 368 23.51 -40.44 22.60
C LEU A 368 23.32 -39.13 23.34
N TRP A 369 23.12 -39.22 24.66
CA TRP A 369 22.96 -38.03 25.49
C TRP A 369 24.21 -37.13 25.42
N LYS A 370 23.99 -35.86 25.06
CA LYS A 370 25.00 -34.80 25.13
C LYS A 370 24.55 -33.79 26.17
N ALA A 371 25.47 -33.40 27.06
CA ALA A 371 25.16 -32.36 28.03
C ALA A 371 24.78 -31.06 27.31
N PRO A 372 23.77 -30.32 27.80
CA PRO A 372 23.40 -29.03 27.23
C PRO A 372 24.61 -28.09 27.25
N MET A 373 24.78 -27.33 26.17
CA MET A 373 25.87 -26.38 26.04
C MET A 373 25.52 -25.10 26.80
N VAL A 374 26.37 -24.69 27.74
CA VAL A 374 26.22 -23.45 28.51
C VAL A 374 27.29 -22.44 28.11
N PRO A 375 27.02 -21.13 28.23
CA PRO A 375 28.02 -20.11 27.91
C PRO A 375 29.26 -20.28 28.78
N ASN A 376 30.43 -20.30 28.14
CA ASN A 376 31.71 -20.40 28.83
C ASN A 376 32.04 -19.05 29.51
N PRO A 377 32.14 -18.99 30.86
CA PRO A 377 32.44 -17.74 31.56
C PRO A 377 33.81 -17.14 31.19
N ASN A 378 34.73 -17.95 30.66
CA ASN A 378 36.07 -17.53 30.27
C ASN A 378 36.17 -17.11 28.80
N TYR A 379 35.10 -17.25 28.02
CA TYR A 379 35.10 -16.84 26.62
C TYR A 379 35.03 -15.32 26.51
N LYS A 380 36.09 -14.72 25.98
CA LYS A 380 36.18 -13.28 25.72
C LYS A 380 36.07 -12.92 24.23
N GLY A 381 36.10 -13.91 23.33
CA GLY A 381 36.07 -13.69 21.87
C GLY A 381 37.45 -13.34 21.31
N LYS A 382 37.51 -12.85 20.07
CA LYS A 382 38.76 -12.37 19.46
C LYS A 382 39.09 -10.98 20.00
N TRP A 383 40.31 -10.77 20.46
CA TRP A 383 40.74 -9.48 20.99
C TRP A 383 40.85 -8.46 19.84
N ARG A 384 40.32 -7.25 20.07
CA ARG A 384 40.45 -6.11 19.15
C ARG A 384 41.09 -4.96 19.93
N PRO A 385 42.10 -4.27 19.37
CA PRO A 385 42.68 -3.10 20.02
C PRO A 385 41.62 -2.00 20.17
N PRO A 386 41.68 -1.18 21.24
CA PRO A 386 40.83 0.00 21.34
C PRO A 386 41.11 0.96 20.18
N LEU A 387 40.07 1.64 19.69
CA LEU A 387 40.20 2.62 18.61
C LEU A 387 40.56 3.99 19.20
N ILE A 388 41.66 4.59 18.74
CA ILE A 388 42.12 5.94 19.09
C ILE A 388 41.93 6.89 17.91
N ALA A 389 41.84 8.19 18.20
CA ALA A 389 41.77 9.21 17.16
C ALA A 389 43.05 9.19 16.33
N ASN A 390 42.90 9.16 15.01
CA ASN A 390 44.02 9.15 14.10
C ASN A 390 44.66 10.53 14.00
N VAL A 391 45.91 10.65 14.41
CA VAL A 391 46.67 11.92 14.35
C VAL A 391 46.88 12.39 12.90
N ASN A 392 46.87 11.47 11.94
CA ASN A 392 47.06 11.75 10.51
C ASN A 392 45.75 11.94 9.74
N TYR A 393 44.59 11.97 10.43
CA TYR A 393 43.30 12.17 9.78
C TYR A 393 43.25 13.54 9.10
N GLN A 394 43.08 13.54 7.78
CA GLN A 394 43.05 14.74 6.95
C GLN A 394 41.61 15.18 6.59
N GLY A 395 40.60 14.47 7.08
CA GLY A 395 39.21 14.62 6.67
C GLY A 395 38.78 13.54 5.68
N LYS A 396 37.48 13.38 5.46
CA LYS A 396 36.98 12.60 4.32
C LYS A 396 37.44 13.29 3.03
N TRP A 397 38.13 12.54 2.17
CA TRP A 397 38.60 13.09 0.90
C TRP A 397 37.41 13.41 -0.01
N ALA A 398 37.45 14.57 -0.66
CA ALA A 398 36.52 14.93 -1.72
C ALA A 398 37.33 15.54 -2.88
N PRO A 399 36.94 15.30 -4.15
CA PRO A 399 37.61 15.91 -5.29
C PRO A 399 37.53 17.44 -5.23
N ARG A 400 38.48 18.10 -5.88
CA ARG A 400 38.45 19.56 -6.02
C ARG A 400 37.31 19.99 -6.93
N LYS A 401 36.64 21.08 -6.57
CA LYS A 401 35.61 21.69 -7.40
C LYS A 401 36.22 22.53 -8.51
N ILE A 402 35.80 22.29 -9.75
CA ILE A 402 36.17 23.05 -10.95
C ILE A 402 34.93 23.72 -11.56
N PRO A 403 35.10 24.85 -12.28
CA PRO A 403 33.99 25.49 -12.97
C PRO A 403 33.40 24.53 -14.01
N ASN A 404 32.08 24.40 -14.04
CA ASN A 404 31.40 23.54 -14.99
C ASN A 404 31.43 24.17 -16.40
N PRO A 405 32.06 23.51 -17.40
CA PRO A 405 32.10 24.03 -18.77
C PRO A 405 30.71 24.07 -19.43
N ASP A 406 29.78 23.21 -19.00
CA ASP A 406 28.41 23.14 -19.50
C ASP A 406 27.43 24.01 -18.70
N PHE A 407 27.93 24.89 -17.84
CA PHE A 407 27.09 25.79 -17.05
C PHE A 407 26.28 26.73 -17.95
N PHE A 408 24.97 26.74 -17.74
CA PHE A 408 24.07 27.74 -18.29
C PHE A 408 23.04 28.15 -17.24
N GLU A 409 22.51 29.35 -17.40
CA GLU A 409 21.46 29.88 -16.54
C GLU A 409 20.24 30.22 -17.40
N ASP A 410 19.17 29.45 -17.23
CA ASP A 410 17.84 29.76 -17.76
C ASP A 410 16.92 30.16 -16.60
N LEU A 411 16.38 31.38 -16.68
CA LEU A 411 15.45 31.94 -15.70
C LEU A 411 13.98 31.76 -16.11
N THR A 412 13.72 31.27 -17.32
CA THR A 412 12.38 31.14 -17.89
C THR A 412 12.13 29.75 -18.50
N PRO A 413 12.30 28.65 -17.74
CA PRO A 413 12.05 27.29 -18.22
C PRO A 413 10.62 27.06 -18.69
N PHE A 414 9.67 27.94 -18.33
CA PHE A 414 8.32 27.92 -18.85
C PHE A 414 8.25 27.97 -20.39
N ARG A 415 9.21 28.64 -21.05
CA ARG A 415 9.25 28.81 -22.51
C ARG A 415 9.72 27.55 -23.22
N MET A 416 8.93 26.49 -23.09
CA MET A 416 9.19 25.17 -23.67
C MET A 416 8.86 25.13 -25.17
N THR A 417 9.19 24.01 -25.81
CA THR A 417 8.79 23.78 -27.21
C THR A 417 7.26 23.79 -27.33
N PRO A 418 6.67 24.41 -28.37
CA PRO A 418 5.21 24.40 -28.56
C PRO A 418 4.63 23.00 -28.71
N ILE A 419 3.37 22.81 -28.29
CA ILE A 419 2.65 21.53 -28.38
C ILE A 419 1.78 21.49 -29.64
N ALA A 420 1.79 20.37 -30.35
CA ALA A 420 1.03 20.16 -31.59
C ALA A 420 -0.13 19.15 -31.45
N ALA A 421 0.04 18.15 -30.59
CA ALA A 421 -0.86 17.00 -30.49
C ALA A 421 -0.81 16.39 -29.08
N VAL A 422 -1.82 15.61 -28.75
CA VAL A 422 -1.90 14.80 -27.53
C VAL A 422 -1.75 13.33 -27.92
N GLY A 423 -0.86 12.61 -27.27
CA GLY A 423 -0.63 11.19 -27.46
C GLY A 423 -0.78 10.41 -26.17
N ILE A 424 -1.27 9.18 -26.27
CA ILE A 424 -1.29 8.20 -25.20
C ILE A 424 -0.44 7.04 -25.71
N GLU A 425 0.75 6.87 -25.12
CA GLU A 425 1.64 5.75 -25.40
C GLU A 425 1.94 5.06 -24.08
N LEU A 426 1.45 3.84 -23.94
CA LEU A 426 1.44 3.13 -22.68
C LEU A 426 1.83 1.67 -22.88
N TRP A 427 2.51 1.15 -21.87
CA TRP A 427 2.61 -0.27 -21.62
C TRP A 427 1.84 -0.60 -20.34
N SER A 428 0.96 -1.59 -20.40
CA SER A 428 0.15 -1.99 -19.25
C SER A 428 -0.07 -3.48 -19.17
N MET A 429 0.11 -4.04 -17.97
CA MET A 429 -0.26 -5.41 -17.59
C MET A 429 -1.74 -5.51 -17.20
N SER A 430 -2.43 -4.38 -17.04
CA SER A 430 -3.86 -4.31 -16.77
C SER A 430 -4.64 -3.87 -18.01
N ASN A 431 -5.83 -4.42 -18.19
CA ASN A 431 -6.82 -4.05 -19.20
C ASN A 431 -7.88 -3.11 -18.59
N ASP A 432 -8.74 -2.59 -19.46
CA ASP A 432 -9.91 -1.77 -19.14
C ASP A 432 -9.58 -0.45 -18.43
N ILE A 433 -8.43 0.13 -18.77
CA ILE A 433 -8.08 1.51 -18.40
C ILE A 433 -8.90 2.46 -19.27
N LEU A 434 -9.78 3.24 -18.64
CA LEU A 434 -10.65 4.19 -19.32
C LEU A 434 -10.10 5.61 -19.14
N PHE A 435 -9.86 6.29 -20.26
CA PHE A 435 -9.53 7.71 -20.33
C PHE A 435 -10.75 8.49 -20.77
N ASP A 436 -10.99 9.62 -20.12
CA ASP A 436 -12.11 10.49 -20.46
C ASP A 436 -11.79 11.96 -20.15
N ASN A 437 -12.58 12.88 -20.69
CA ASN A 437 -12.57 14.31 -20.39
C ASN A 437 -11.18 14.95 -20.51
N ILE A 438 -10.48 14.66 -21.60
CA ILE A 438 -9.14 15.20 -21.88
C ILE A 438 -9.29 16.63 -22.37
N VAL A 439 -8.83 17.60 -21.57
CA VAL A 439 -8.94 19.03 -21.83
C VAL A 439 -7.57 19.70 -21.74
N ILE A 440 -7.30 20.59 -22.69
CA ILE A 440 -6.13 21.48 -22.70
C ILE A 440 -6.62 22.91 -22.93
N CYS A 441 -6.36 23.80 -22.00
CA CYS A 441 -6.79 25.20 -22.05
C CYS A 441 -5.73 26.16 -21.45
N ASP A 442 -6.01 27.47 -21.55
CA ASP A 442 -5.16 28.53 -21.03
C ASP A 442 -5.72 29.22 -19.78
N ASP A 443 -6.78 28.67 -19.16
CA ASP A 443 -7.44 29.23 -17.99
C ASP A 443 -7.93 28.10 -17.07
N GLU A 444 -7.58 28.20 -15.78
CA GLU A 444 -7.97 27.24 -14.75
C GLU A 444 -9.50 27.16 -14.60
N SER A 445 -10.19 28.30 -14.71
CA SER A 445 -11.66 28.35 -14.57
C SER A 445 -12.39 27.55 -15.64
N VAL A 446 -11.84 27.47 -16.86
CA VAL A 446 -12.41 26.68 -17.96
C VAL A 446 -12.33 25.19 -17.65
N ALA A 447 -11.20 24.74 -17.09
CA ALA A 447 -10.99 23.34 -16.72
C ALA A 447 -11.89 22.94 -15.54
N ASP A 448 -12.04 23.85 -14.56
CA ASP A 448 -12.91 23.63 -13.40
C ASP A 448 -14.41 23.63 -13.80
N GLU A 449 -14.83 24.53 -14.69
CA GLU A 449 -16.19 24.52 -15.28
C GLU A 449 -16.48 23.19 -16.00
N TRP A 450 -15.50 22.65 -16.72
CA TRP A 450 -15.61 21.36 -17.39
C TRP A 450 -15.72 20.21 -16.39
N ALA A 451 -14.82 20.16 -15.40
CA ALA A 451 -14.85 19.15 -14.34
C ALA A 451 -16.19 19.17 -13.56
N ALA A 452 -16.75 20.36 -13.32
CA ALA A 452 -18.04 20.51 -12.66
C ALA A 452 -19.21 19.90 -13.46
N GLN A 453 -19.12 19.91 -14.79
CA GLN A 453 -20.12 19.32 -15.70
C GLN A 453 -19.91 17.82 -15.92
N THR A 454 -18.69 17.31 -15.71
CA THR A 454 -18.36 15.90 -15.96
C THR A 454 -18.03 15.15 -14.66
N PHE A 455 -16.80 15.28 -14.19
CA PHE A 455 -16.24 14.55 -13.06
C PHE A 455 -17.04 14.72 -11.77
N ASP A 456 -17.43 15.96 -11.42
CA ASP A 456 -18.14 16.23 -10.18
C ASP A 456 -19.52 15.58 -10.17
N LEU A 457 -20.17 15.46 -11.33
CA LEU A 457 -21.42 14.70 -11.47
C LEU A 457 -21.19 13.20 -11.25
N LYS A 458 -20.07 12.65 -11.77
CA LYS A 458 -19.68 11.26 -11.55
C LYS A 458 -19.41 10.98 -10.06
N VAL A 459 -18.65 11.84 -9.39
CA VAL A 459 -18.35 11.69 -7.95
C VAL A 459 -19.62 11.80 -7.11
N LYS A 460 -20.47 12.81 -7.35
CA LYS A 460 -21.74 12.98 -6.63
C LYS A 460 -22.68 11.77 -6.81
N THR A 461 -22.75 11.22 -8.02
CA THR A 461 -23.58 10.05 -8.30
C THR A 461 -23.02 8.79 -7.67
N LEU A 462 -21.70 8.58 -7.71
CA LEU A 462 -21.00 7.51 -7.00
C LEU A 462 -21.21 7.59 -5.49
N ASP A 463 -21.06 8.77 -4.87
CA ASP A 463 -21.26 8.96 -3.44
C ASP A 463 -22.70 8.70 -3.03
N ARG A 464 -23.67 9.10 -3.87
CA ARG A 464 -25.09 8.76 -3.69
C ARG A 464 -25.35 7.26 -3.79
N GLN A 465 -24.66 6.56 -4.69
CA GLN A 465 -24.77 5.10 -4.83
C GLN A 465 -24.05 4.35 -3.70
N ALA A 466 -22.93 4.89 -3.21
CA ALA A 466 -22.13 4.34 -2.12
C ALA A 466 -22.82 4.49 -0.75
N GLN A 467 -23.81 5.37 -0.62
CA GLN A 467 -24.66 5.45 0.58
C GLN A 467 -25.29 4.08 0.86
N THR A 468 -24.81 3.49 1.94
CA THR A 468 -25.13 2.11 2.31
C THR A 468 -26.61 1.95 2.64
N LEU A 469 -27.08 0.70 2.69
CA LEU A 469 -28.43 0.40 3.20
C LEU A 469 -28.66 0.98 4.61
N TRP A 470 -27.59 1.11 5.41
CA TRP A 470 -27.62 1.75 6.71
C TRP A 470 -27.87 3.26 6.62
N ASP A 471 -27.19 3.96 5.71
CA ASP A 471 -27.41 5.41 5.51
C ASP A 471 -28.80 5.72 4.93
N ARG A 472 -29.32 4.81 4.10
CA ARG A 472 -30.71 4.88 3.60
C ARG A 472 -31.71 4.60 4.73
N ALA A 473 -31.44 3.60 5.59
CA ALA A 473 -32.26 3.28 6.75
C ALA A 473 -32.24 4.42 7.79
N MET A 474 -31.08 4.99 8.11
CA MET A 474 -30.93 6.09 9.07
C MET A 474 -31.61 7.37 8.58
N ARG A 475 -31.52 7.72 7.29
CA ARG A 475 -32.32 8.83 6.73
C ARG A 475 -33.82 8.54 6.77
N TYR A 476 -34.25 7.32 6.50
CA TYR A 476 -35.67 6.93 6.60
C TYR A 476 -36.20 7.01 8.05
N ILE A 477 -35.39 6.56 9.01
CA ILE A 477 -35.70 6.62 10.44
C ILE A 477 -35.72 8.08 10.94
N ASN A 478 -34.83 8.96 10.44
CA ASN A 478 -34.83 10.40 10.74
C ASN A 478 -35.97 11.17 10.06
N TYR A 479 -36.42 10.75 8.87
CA TYR A 479 -37.50 11.40 8.13
C TYR A 479 -38.87 11.24 8.81
N LYS A 480 -39.09 10.11 9.50
CA LYS A 480 -40.28 9.88 10.31
C LYS A 480 -39.90 9.62 11.77
N PRO A 481 -40.00 10.63 12.66
CA PRO A 481 -39.53 10.52 14.05
C PRO A 481 -40.21 9.39 14.87
N GLY A 482 -41.32 8.83 14.40
CA GLY A 482 -41.96 7.66 15.03
C GLY A 482 -41.18 6.34 14.91
N TYR A 483 -40.30 6.19 13.91
CA TYR A 483 -39.52 4.95 13.76
C TYR A 483 -38.38 4.83 14.77
N TRP A 484 -37.84 5.95 15.25
CA TRP A 484 -36.94 5.94 16.41
C TRP A 484 -37.60 5.28 17.63
N GLY A 485 -38.88 5.58 17.87
CA GLY A 485 -39.65 4.93 18.93
C GLY A 485 -39.76 3.41 18.74
N ALA A 486 -40.03 2.95 17.52
CA ALA A 486 -40.10 1.52 17.21
C ALA A 486 -38.74 0.83 17.36
N TYR A 487 -37.64 1.49 16.97
CA TYR A 487 -36.28 0.99 17.14
C TYR A 487 -35.88 0.88 18.62
N PHE A 488 -36.17 1.91 19.44
CA PHE A 488 -35.93 1.84 20.88
C PHE A 488 -36.75 0.73 21.55
N VAL A 489 -38.01 0.54 21.15
CA VAL A 489 -38.83 -0.59 21.64
C VAL A 489 -38.20 -1.92 21.24
N TYR A 490 -37.81 -2.09 19.97
CA TYR A 490 -37.16 -3.30 19.47
C TYR A 490 -35.87 -3.64 20.24
N CYS A 491 -34.99 -2.67 20.46
CA CYS A 491 -33.74 -2.87 21.22
C CYS A 491 -33.97 -3.05 22.72
N SER A 492 -35.04 -2.47 23.30
CA SER A 492 -35.35 -2.60 24.72
C SER A 492 -35.90 -3.99 25.10
N ILE A 493 -36.61 -4.68 24.21
CA ILE A 493 -37.20 -6.01 24.47
C ILE A 493 -36.15 -7.07 24.84
N PRO A 494 -35.06 -7.30 24.09
CA PRO A 494 -34.03 -8.27 24.45
C PRO A 494 -33.26 -7.85 25.71
N LEU A 495 -33.08 -6.56 25.94
CA LEU A 495 -32.41 -6.03 27.13
C LEU A 495 -33.25 -6.26 28.39
N ILE A 496 -34.57 -6.04 28.30
CA ILE A 496 -35.53 -6.35 29.37
C ILE A 496 -35.62 -7.87 29.59
N ALA A 497 -35.63 -8.67 28.52
CA ALA A 497 -35.64 -10.13 28.63
C ALA A 497 -34.35 -10.67 29.30
N TYR A 498 -33.20 -10.06 29.01
CA TYR A 498 -31.93 -10.40 29.63
C TYR A 498 -31.90 -10.00 31.11
N VAL A 499 -32.35 -8.80 31.46
CA VAL A 499 -32.48 -8.37 32.86
C VAL A 499 -33.47 -9.25 33.63
N TRP A 500 -34.59 -9.61 33.01
CA TRP A 500 -35.56 -10.54 33.59
C TRP A 500 -34.99 -11.95 33.77
N PHE A 501 -34.17 -12.42 32.83
CA PHE A 501 -33.45 -13.70 32.97
C PHE A 501 -32.47 -13.66 34.15
N LEU A 502 -31.74 -12.57 34.34
CA LEU A 502 -30.84 -12.37 35.49
C LEU A 502 -31.61 -12.34 36.82
N TRP A 503 -32.75 -11.65 36.89
CA TRP A 503 -33.59 -11.64 38.10
C TRP A 503 -34.25 -12.98 38.39
N SER A 504 -34.73 -13.68 37.36
CA SER A 504 -35.33 -15.01 37.51
C SER A 504 -34.33 -16.08 37.96
N ARG A 505 -33.03 -15.85 37.74
CA ARG A 505 -31.96 -16.73 38.23
C ARG A 505 -31.70 -16.51 39.73
N ARG A 506 -31.79 -15.27 40.20
CA ARG A 506 -31.64 -14.90 41.62
C ARG A 506 -32.77 -15.46 42.50
N ASP A 507 -34.02 -15.42 42.01
CA ASP A 507 -35.17 -15.93 42.76
C ASP A 507 -35.13 -17.46 42.95
N LYS A 508 -34.57 -18.20 41.98
CA LYS A 508 -34.37 -19.65 42.07
C LYS A 508 -33.33 -20.05 43.12
N GLU A 509 -32.28 -19.24 43.32
CA GLU A 509 -31.32 -19.45 44.41
C GLU A 509 -31.92 -19.15 45.79
N GLY A 510 -32.79 -18.15 45.89
CA GLY A 510 -33.53 -17.83 47.12
C GLY A 510 -34.47 -18.95 47.55
N ASP A 511 -35.27 -19.48 46.63
CA ASP A 511 -36.22 -20.58 46.90
C ASP A 511 -35.51 -21.90 47.25
N ALA A 512 -34.38 -22.20 46.60
CA ALA A 512 -33.57 -23.39 46.91
C ALA A 512 -32.98 -23.35 48.33
N LYS A 513 -32.51 -22.18 48.80
CA LYS A 513 -32.01 -22.00 50.17
C LYS A 513 -33.14 -22.09 51.22
N ALA A 514 -34.33 -21.59 50.91
CA ALA A 514 -35.50 -21.69 51.79
C ALA A 514 -36.02 -23.13 51.95
N GLU A 515 -35.93 -23.96 50.91
CA GLU A 515 -36.37 -25.36 50.94
C GLU A 515 -35.38 -26.30 51.65
N ILE A 516 -34.07 -25.98 51.60
CA ILE A 516 -33.03 -26.67 52.38
C ILE A 516 -33.15 -26.35 53.88
N GLY A 517 -33.45 -25.10 54.25
CA GLY A 517 -33.69 -24.70 55.64
C GLY A 517 -34.91 -25.38 56.29
N ARG A 518 -35.89 -25.79 55.50
CA ARG A 518 -37.10 -26.48 55.96
C ARG A 518 -36.89 -28.00 56.17
N LYS A 519 -35.89 -28.60 55.52
CA LYS A 519 -35.51 -30.01 55.69
C LYS A 519 -34.59 -30.29 56.88
N LYS A 520 -33.86 -29.29 57.39
CA LYS A 520 -32.94 -29.42 58.55
C LYS A 520 -33.62 -29.37 59.93
N LYS A 521 -34.96 -29.27 60.01
CA LYS A 521 -35.70 -29.11 61.28
C LYS A 521 -36.37 -30.39 61.83
N ASN A 522 -36.24 -31.51 61.12
CA ASN A 522 -36.73 -32.82 61.57
C ASN A 522 -35.54 -33.78 61.56
N ASP A 523 -34.96 -34.01 62.73
CA ASP A 523 -34.33 -35.26 63.20
C ASP A 523 -33.30 -34.88 64.26
N ASP A 524 -33.63 -35.25 65.50
CA ASP A 524 -32.94 -34.94 66.76
C ASP A 524 -32.75 -36.27 67.49
N TYR A 525 -31.57 -36.54 68.07
CA TYR A 525 -31.20 -37.42 69.22
C TYR A 525 -29.66 -37.72 69.17
N PRO A 526 -28.97 -38.00 70.30
CA PRO A 526 -28.06 -37.06 70.95
C PRO A 526 -26.68 -37.66 71.37
N ALA A 527 -25.88 -36.83 72.04
CA ALA A 527 -24.51 -37.01 72.57
C ALA A 527 -24.38 -37.99 73.78
N PRO A 528 -23.16 -38.33 74.31
CA PRO A 528 -22.38 -37.39 75.16
C PRO A 528 -20.80 -37.52 75.21
N GLU A 529 -20.19 -36.48 75.82
CA GLU A 529 -18.98 -36.41 76.70
C GLU A 529 -17.57 -36.77 76.15
N GLN A 530 -16.59 -35.85 76.03
CA GLN A 530 -15.77 -35.00 76.95
C GLN A 530 -14.49 -35.66 77.53
N GLU A 531 -13.31 -35.15 77.12
CA GLU A 531 -12.09 -34.80 77.91
C GLU A 531 -11.01 -34.24 76.93
N GLN A 532 -10.83 -32.92 76.83
CA GLN A 532 -9.70 -32.07 77.33
C GLN A 532 -8.29 -32.42 76.79
N ASP A 533 -7.73 -31.56 75.92
CA ASP A 533 -6.55 -30.73 76.26
C ASP A 533 -6.20 -29.65 75.21
N GLU A 534 -5.96 -28.46 75.77
CA GLU A 534 -5.21 -27.22 75.44
C GLU A 534 -4.62 -26.81 74.05
N LEU A 535 -4.83 -25.51 73.76
CA LEU A 535 -3.97 -24.43 73.18
C LEU A 535 -3.26 -24.62 71.82
N VAL A 536 -3.08 -23.63 70.92
CA VAL A 536 -3.38 -22.19 70.71
C VAL A 536 -3.03 -21.97 69.22
N GLY A 537 -3.85 -21.36 68.36
CA GLY A 537 -4.21 -19.94 68.26
C GLY A 537 -3.62 -19.37 66.95
N GLY A 538 -4.25 -18.48 66.19
CA GLY A 538 -5.55 -17.85 66.33
C GLY A 538 -5.85 -16.95 65.13
N ALA A 539 -7.13 -16.56 65.05
CA ALA A 539 -7.74 -15.36 64.46
C ALA A 539 -7.46 -15.05 62.97
N GLY A 540 -8.44 -14.78 62.11
CA GLY A 540 -9.85 -14.36 62.26
C GLY A 540 -10.12 -13.42 61.07
N GLU A 541 -10.98 -13.84 60.14
CA GLU A 541 -12.35 -13.31 59.89
C GLU A 541 -12.39 -11.78 59.66
N GLU A 542 -12.66 -11.30 58.44
CA GLU A 542 -13.93 -11.32 57.68
C GLU A 542 -14.78 -10.05 57.87
N ALA A 543 -15.16 -9.51 56.70
CA ALA A 543 -16.52 -9.13 56.31
C ALA A 543 -17.16 -7.78 56.73
N GLU A 544 -17.66 -7.15 55.66
CA GLU A 544 -19.01 -6.56 55.47
C GLU A 544 -19.33 -5.14 55.96
N ASP A 545 -19.52 -4.26 54.96
CA ASP A 545 -20.81 -3.68 54.51
C ASP A 545 -21.74 -3.08 55.58
N ASP A 546 -22.17 -1.83 55.39
CA ASP A 546 -23.51 -1.54 54.86
C ASP A 546 -23.81 -0.02 54.79
N GLY A 547 -24.34 0.40 53.64
CA GLY A 547 -25.66 1.01 53.56
C GLY A 547 -25.99 2.37 54.20
N ARG A 548 -26.20 3.35 53.31
CA ARG A 548 -27.55 3.91 52.99
C ARG A 548 -27.97 5.28 53.55
N SER A 549 -28.20 6.17 52.56
CA SER A 549 -29.31 7.12 52.37
C SER A 549 -29.53 8.29 53.34
N SER A 550 -29.24 9.46 52.78
CA SER A 550 -29.77 10.78 53.10
C SER A 550 -31.30 10.86 53.26
N LYS A 551 -31.74 11.72 54.18
CA LYS A 551 -32.97 12.51 54.03
C LYS A 551 -32.91 13.80 54.86
N THR A 552 -33.19 14.93 54.19
CA THR A 552 -34.08 16.01 54.66
C THR A 552 -33.44 17.24 55.36
N LYS A 553 -33.36 18.33 54.57
CA LYS A 553 -33.99 19.66 54.78
C LYS A 553 -33.23 20.85 55.41
N LEU A 554 -33.39 21.95 54.66
CA LEU A 554 -33.83 23.32 55.02
C LEU A 554 -32.78 24.43 55.18
N ASN A 555 -32.84 25.31 54.18
CA ASN A 555 -32.92 26.79 54.22
C ASN A 555 -31.87 27.63 54.96
N ALA A 556 -31.22 28.52 54.21
CA ALA A 556 -31.34 29.98 54.28
C ALA A 556 -30.13 30.58 53.53
N ALA A 557 -30.32 31.15 52.35
CA ALA A 557 -30.66 32.56 52.10
C ALA A 557 -29.47 33.54 52.25
N ALA A 558 -29.29 34.28 51.15
CA ALA A 558 -28.82 35.66 51.05
C ALA A 558 -27.34 35.91 50.67
N THR A 559 -27.22 36.47 49.46
CA THR A 559 -26.43 37.67 49.09
C THR A 559 -24.91 37.59 49.24
N GLY A 560 -24.09 37.88 48.23
CA GLY A 560 -24.30 38.51 46.93
C GLY A 560 -23.02 39.24 46.53
N SER A 561 -22.81 39.40 45.21
CA SER A 561 -21.90 40.37 44.54
C SER A 561 -20.41 40.17 44.82
N SER A 562 -19.43 40.29 43.92
CA SER A 562 -19.23 40.78 42.54
C SER A 562 -17.75 40.40 42.29
N GLY A 563 -17.32 39.84 41.16
CA GLY A 563 -17.15 40.55 39.89
C GLY A 563 -15.66 40.54 39.48
N SER A 564 -15.44 40.32 38.19
CA SER A 564 -14.32 40.83 37.38
C SER A 564 -12.89 40.25 37.49
N ARG A 565 -12.56 39.45 36.44
CA ARG A 565 -11.42 39.55 35.51
C ARG A 565 -9.95 39.40 35.97
N SER A 566 -9.23 38.72 35.07
CA SER A 566 -7.83 38.88 34.61
C SER A 566 -6.71 38.07 35.30
N ALA A 567 -6.23 37.07 34.54
CA ALA A 567 -4.85 36.86 34.07
C ALA A 567 -3.64 36.77 35.02
N SER A 568 -2.67 35.94 34.57
CA SER A 568 -1.29 35.67 35.05
C SER A 568 -1.20 34.70 36.25
N SER A 569 -0.73 33.46 36.06
CA SER A 569 0.61 32.95 35.71
C SER A 569 1.54 32.76 36.92
N ALA A 570 2.00 31.52 37.05
CA ALA A 570 3.19 31.00 37.73
C ALA A 570 3.11 30.63 39.23
N GLY A 571 3.67 29.45 39.53
CA GLY A 571 4.00 28.90 40.85
C GLY A 571 3.34 27.54 41.12
N GLU A 572 3.95 26.42 40.70
CA GLU A 572 4.78 25.51 41.55
C GLU A 572 3.93 24.64 42.51
N ALA A 573 4.09 23.34 42.71
CA ALA A 573 4.97 22.26 42.23
C ALA A 573 4.38 20.93 42.79
N TYR A 574 5.11 19.82 42.70
CA TYR A 574 4.84 18.43 43.13
C TYR A 574 4.17 17.56 42.05
N ALA A 575 4.91 16.90 41.16
CA ALA A 575 5.82 15.75 41.35
C ALA A 575 5.07 14.45 41.59
N GLU A 576 4.93 13.65 40.53
CA GLU A 576 4.92 12.19 40.60
C GLU A 576 5.75 11.67 39.41
N ASN A 577 6.74 10.85 39.75
CA ASN A 577 7.61 10.10 38.86
C ASN A 577 6.80 8.93 38.29
N GLU A 578 7.07 8.57 37.04
CA GLU A 578 7.21 7.16 36.65
C GLU A 578 8.15 7.09 35.45
N ASP A 579 9.21 6.32 35.64
CA ASP A 579 10.35 6.08 34.75
C ASP A 579 9.97 5.08 33.65
N GLU A 580 10.06 5.48 32.38
CA GLU A 580 10.38 4.57 31.27
C GLU A 580 11.64 5.11 30.56
N ARG A 581 12.69 4.29 30.54
CA ARG A 581 13.98 4.63 29.92
C ARG A 581 13.92 4.33 28.43
N ASP A 582 14.02 5.39 27.64
CA ASP A 582 14.47 5.37 26.25
C ASP A 582 15.93 4.90 26.16
N GLY A 583 16.20 4.01 25.21
CA GLY A 583 17.52 3.75 24.67
C GLY A 583 17.52 4.23 23.23
N ASP A 584 18.22 5.33 22.97
CA ASP A 584 18.52 5.86 21.64
C ASP A 584 19.37 4.83 20.86
N GLU A 585 18.84 4.31 19.75
CA GLU A 585 19.64 3.73 18.68
C GLU A 585 19.76 4.78 17.57
N ALA A 586 20.99 5.21 17.33
CA ALA A 586 21.36 6.06 16.21
C ALA A 586 21.37 5.19 14.94
N GLU A 587 20.52 5.52 13.97
CA GLU A 587 20.58 4.94 12.63
C GLU A 587 21.77 5.55 11.87
N GLU A 588 22.71 4.68 11.49
CA GLU A 588 23.81 4.98 10.57
C GLU A 588 23.29 4.93 9.13
N ASP A 589 23.70 5.93 8.35
CA ASP A 589 23.39 6.12 6.93
C ASP A 589 23.96 4.97 6.07
N GLU A 590 23.09 4.25 5.34
CA GLU A 590 23.48 3.37 4.22
C GLU A 590 23.38 4.14 2.89
N GLU A 591 24.44 4.88 2.56
CA GLU A 591 24.80 5.22 1.17
C GLU A 591 25.88 4.21 0.73
N ASP A 592 25.54 3.24 -0.12
CA ASP A 592 26.47 2.55 -1.04
C ASP A 592 25.74 1.39 -1.76
N ASP A 593 25.11 1.65 -2.91
CA ASP A 593 24.76 0.60 -3.89
C ASP A 593 24.45 1.15 -5.31
N GLU A 594 25.15 2.22 -5.75
CA GLU A 594 25.04 2.77 -7.12
C GLU A 594 26.41 2.87 -7.85
N ALA A 595 27.32 1.93 -7.62
CA ALA A 595 28.62 1.92 -8.30
C ALA A 595 29.05 0.51 -8.73
N GLN A 596 28.28 -0.17 -9.59
CA GLN A 596 28.77 -1.38 -10.25
C GLN A 596 28.18 -1.76 -11.63
N GLU A 597 27.45 -0.88 -12.32
CA GLU A 597 26.96 -1.16 -13.70
C GLU A 597 27.55 -0.29 -14.82
N GLU A 598 28.43 0.68 -14.54
CA GLU A 598 29.01 1.55 -15.59
C GLU A 598 30.39 1.12 -16.16
N ALA A 599 30.86 -0.10 -15.91
CA ALA A 599 32.21 -0.54 -16.31
C ALA A 599 32.28 -1.66 -17.35
N GLN A 600 31.25 -1.88 -18.17
CA GLN A 600 31.30 -2.85 -19.28
C GLN A 600 30.55 -2.37 -20.54
N GLU A 601 30.86 -1.18 -21.07
CA GLU A 601 30.50 -0.88 -22.47
C GLU A 601 31.31 0.28 -23.09
N MET A 602 32.63 0.32 -22.88
CA MET A 602 33.52 1.16 -23.68
C MET A 602 34.84 0.45 -23.96
N GLU A 603 34.81 -0.57 -24.83
CA GLU A 603 35.94 -0.91 -25.71
C GLU A 603 35.47 -1.96 -26.73
N ALA A 604 35.16 -1.51 -27.96
CA ALA A 604 35.47 -2.23 -29.21
C ALA A 604 34.71 -1.60 -30.38
N GLY A 605 35.39 -0.77 -31.17
CA GLY A 605 34.87 -0.30 -32.43
C GLY A 605 35.86 0.60 -33.16
N GLU A 606 36.83 -0.01 -33.85
CA GLU A 606 37.32 0.38 -35.18
C GLU A 606 38.58 -0.44 -35.52
N GLU A 607 38.49 -1.34 -36.50
CA GLU A 607 39.26 -1.24 -37.75
C GLU A 607 39.01 -2.43 -38.69
N GLU A 608 39.05 -2.08 -39.97
CA GLU A 608 38.59 -2.78 -41.16
C GLU A 608 39.61 -3.76 -41.77
N ALA A 609 39.06 -4.67 -42.60
CA ALA A 609 39.61 -5.19 -43.86
C ALA A 609 40.74 -6.26 -43.89
N SER A 610 40.34 -7.43 -44.41
CA SER A 610 40.81 -8.04 -45.68
C SER A 610 41.59 -9.38 -45.66
N SER A 611 41.02 -10.29 -46.46
CA SER A 611 41.63 -11.21 -47.43
C SER A 611 42.36 -12.50 -47.01
N SER A 612 41.79 -13.59 -47.56
CA SER A 612 42.38 -14.65 -48.41
C SER A 612 43.19 -15.82 -47.82
N ASP A 613 42.74 -16.98 -48.30
CA ASP A 613 43.45 -18.20 -48.71
C ASP A 613 43.91 -19.27 -47.68
N ALA A 614 43.56 -20.50 -48.07
CA ALA A 614 43.66 -21.80 -47.39
C ALA A 614 45.05 -22.47 -47.58
N PRO A 615 45.22 -23.81 -47.42
CA PRO A 615 44.91 -24.74 -46.32
C PRO A 615 46.15 -25.58 -45.88
N VAL A 616 46.19 -26.18 -44.68
CA VAL A 616 46.99 -27.40 -44.42
C VAL A 616 46.34 -28.31 -43.37
N ASP A 617 46.22 -29.59 -43.74
CA ASP A 617 45.84 -30.78 -42.97
C ASP A 617 46.57 -30.98 -41.63
N SER A 618 45.90 -31.55 -40.62
CA SER A 618 46.12 -32.94 -40.16
C SER A 618 45.37 -33.34 -38.87
N LYS A 619 44.48 -34.34 -39.03
CA LYS A 619 44.17 -35.54 -38.20
C LYS A 619 43.92 -35.48 -36.67
N ASN A 620 42.76 -36.07 -36.35
CA ASN A 620 42.38 -36.99 -35.26
C ASN A 620 42.36 -36.47 -33.80
N SER A 621 41.15 -36.43 -33.21
CA SER A 621 40.63 -37.52 -32.35
C SER A 621 39.24 -37.16 -31.81
N GLU A 622 38.51 -38.20 -31.43
CA GLU A 622 37.06 -38.30 -31.27
C GLU A 622 36.49 -37.66 -30.00
N GLY A 623 35.23 -37.19 -30.10
CA GLY A 623 34.14 -37.55 -29.19
C GLY A 623 34.06 -36.89 -27.81
N GLY A 624 33.10 -35.97 -27.64
CA GLY A 624 32.66 -35.49 -26.33
C GLY A 624 31.51 -34.50 -26.45
N GLU A 625 30.28 -35.03 -26.47
CA GLU A 625 29.02 -34.27 -26.48
C GLU A 625 28.82 -33.44 -25.21
N GLY A 626 28.18 -32.29 -25.40
CA GLY A 626 28.02 -31.24 -24.39
C GLY A 626 26.98 -31.52 -23.31
N LEU A 627 27.34 -31.17 -22.07
CA LEU A 627 26.44 -31.04 -20.93
C LEU A 627 25.87 -29.62 -20.88
N LYS A 628 24.58 -29.46 -21.21
CA LYS A 628 23.78 -28.26 -20.90
C LYS A 628 23.01 -28.50 -19.59
N LYS A 629 23.41 -27.83 -18.51
CA LYS A 629 22.63 -27.73 -17.27
C LYS A 629 21.35 -26.92 -17.51
N ARG A 630 20.17 -27.49 -17.23
CA ARG A 630 18.90 -26.76 -17.09
C ARG A 630 18.57 -26.61 -15.60
N ARG A 631 18.15 -25.40 -15.24
CA ARG A 631 17.71 -24.97 -13.90
C ARG A 631 16.39 -25.64 -13.49
N ALA A 632 16.30 -25.94 -12.20
CA ALA A 632 15.15 -26.51 -11.51
C ALA A 632 13.90 -25.62 -11.57
N ARG A 633 12.74 -26.28 -11.70
CA ARG A 633 11.40 -25.72 -11.52
C ARG A 633 10.94 -26.08 -10.10
N LYS A 634 10.55 -25.07 -9.33
CA LYS A 634 9.97 -25.18 -7.98
C LYS A 634 8.48 -25.46 -8.15
N ASP A 635 8.00 -26.53 -7.53
CA ASP A 635 6.62 -26.66 -7.06
C ASP A 635 6.65 -26.72 -5.52
#